data_AF-A0A9W9TXV3-F1
#
_entry.id   AF-A0A9W9TXV3-F1
#
_cell.length_a   1.000
_cell.length_b   1.000
_cell.length_c   1.000
_cell.angle_alpha   90.00
_cell.angle_beta   90.00
_cell.angle_gamma   90.00
#
_symmetry.space_group_name_H-M   'P 1'
#
loop_
_entity.id
_entity.type
_entity.pdbx_description
1 polymer ?
#
loop_
_entity_poly.entity_id
_entity_poly.type
_entity_poly.pdbx_seq_one_letter_code
_entity_poly.pdbx_strand_id
1 'polypeptide(L)'
;MAKSVRASVSKRNRANLRKNVFGPVADARTERLAAKLQELASQPRPSQEKPTGEQSSEKAGEDANGANPVMNEDEMELDAKASKNRVQKAGRVQKRNRKPRNSMVSGRMAILSGHWAVLLANLLVPVGILVFSTGFFPYKPLLPGLAILEDIDQDVPPVFDKVIFMVVDALRSDFVYSHESGFQFTQSLIRDGTAIPFTARASSPTVTMPRLKAITTGSVPSFLDVILNIAESDTSSTLAYQDTWLAQLKARGDRLVMYGDDTWLKLFPGMFDRADGTTSFFVSDFIEVDQNVTRHVAFELSQPDWSAFIMHYLGLDHIGHKAGPKSPFMPAKHREMDDVVNEVYSALQQEPHLNSTLFILCGDHGMNEAGNHGGSSAGETSPALLFISPKLEQLGTQLQSPIGQNGDFEYYRTVEQVDITPTLAGLLGLPISRNSLGIFIPEFLNMWDSDGQKLKILHRNARQLLTTVEATFPGSFSSENPTGLDCEVPASDIARAQCLWSRVHELFRETNKEMAFRTISPALHEVLGIAQNVMSSTASNYDVSRLGLGLLITTAAALLVLPTVSHQCARSYHAGLFLALMVIGYGAMMFASSYVEEEQQFWYWICSGWIFYLHIKSGAYKSSSHHGTGLFHRTNAATLGLLMAQRILRRWNQTGQKFAAEPDIAHTLFSRKPAVMWALVALTYMDSGYHFLQGLPAAVLPRLGAFVLPALALVFKMNFVANDSPELLADSILSRLMEAWPKDLSLVWQARLVFACLTCCSLVAIFNRGNSKITGGKSEFAFELADVHIDLAC
;
A
#
# COMPACT_ATOMS: atom_id res chain seq x y z
N MET A 1 35.88 -29.48 23.03
CA MET A 1 37.02 -29.06 22.16
C MET A 1 36.76 -29.20 20.64
N ALA A 2 36.08 -30.24 20.12
CA ALA A 2 35.90 -30.40 18.66
C ALA A 2 35.13 -29.27 17.92
N LYS A 3 34.33 -28.44 18.61
CA LYS A 3 33.62 -27.29 18.01
C LYS A 3 34.53 -26.09 17.71
N SER A 4 35.55 -25.80 18.52
CA SER A 4 36.40 -24.60 18.34
C SER A 4 37.38 -24.74 17.16
N VAL A 5 37.94 -25.94 16.96
CA VAL A 5 38.83 -26.23 15.82
C VAL A 5 38.11 -26.05 14.48
N ARG A 6 36.85 -26.53 14.39
CA ARG A 6 36.04 -26.44 13.16
C ARG A 6 35.67 -24.98 12.81
N ALA A 7 35.47 -24.12 13.81
CA ALA A 7 35.26 -22.68 13.61
C ALA A 7 36.53 -21.96 13.13
N SER A 8 37.70 -22.29 13.67
CA SER A 8 38.99 -21.70 13.28
C SER A 8 39.34 -21.98 11.81
N VAL A 9 39.17 -23.24 11.35
CA VAL A 9 39.39 -23.64 9.95
C VAL A 9 38.42 -22.91 9.01
N SER A 10 37.15 -22.79 9.38
CA SER A 10 36.15 -22.03 8.60
C SER A 10 36.52 -20.55 8.45
N LYS A 11 36.99 -19.91 9.53
CA LYS A 11 37.42 -18.50 9.50
C LYS A 11 38.65 -18.28 8.60
N ARG A 12 39.63 -19.18 8.65
CA ARG A 12 40.83 -19.14 7.79
C ARG A 12 40.50 -19.38 6.31
N ASN A 13 39.59 -20.32 6.01
CA ASN A 13 39.15 -20.56 4.63
C ASN A 13 38.36 -19.38 4.04
N ARG A 14 37.49 -18.73 4.83
CA ARG A 14 36.77 -17.51 4.40
C ARG A 14 37.72 -16.34 4.14
N ALA A 15 38.79 -16.18 4.92
CA ALA A 15 39.81 -15.16 4.68
C ALA A 15 40.56 -15.38 3.35
N ASN A 16 40.94 -16.64 3.05
CA ASN A 16 41.58 -16.97 1.78
C ASN A 16 40.66 -16.79 0.56
N LEU A 17 39.37 -17.14 0.69
CA LEU A 17 38.35 -16.85 -0.34
C LEU A 17 38.22 -15.35 -0.62
N ARG A 18 38.18 -14.52 0.43
CA ARG A 18 38.09 -13.05 0.28
C ARG A 18 39.32 -12.48 -0.43
N LYS A 19 40.53 -12.94 -0.08
CA LYS A 19 41.78 -12.47 -0.68
C LYS A 19 41.97 -12.92 -2.14
N ASN A 20 41.67 -14.18 -2.45
CA ASN A 20 42.09 -14.79 -3.72
C ASN A 20 40.97 -14.87 -4.78
N VAL A 21 39.70 -14.72 -4.39
CA VAL A 21 38.55 -14.82 -5.32
C VAL A 21 37.79 -13.50 -5.38
N PHE A 22 37.40 -12.94 -4.24
CA PHE A 22 36.54 -11.74 -4.23
C PHE A 22 37.29 -10.41 -4.45
N GLY A 23 38.56 -10.31 -4.02
CA GLY A 23 39.42 -9.14 -4.27
C GLY A 23 39.60 -8.84 -5.77
N PRO A 24 40.20 -9.76 -6.57
CA PRO A 24 40.43 -9.53 -8.00
C PRO A 24 39.15 -9.26 -8.81
N VAL A 25 38.00 -9.82 -8.38
CA VAL A 25 36.70 -9.57 -9.02
C VAL A 25 36.16 -8.17 -8.68
N ALA A 26 36.43 -7.63 -7.50
CA ALA A 26 36.11 -6.26 -7.14
C ALA A 26 36.98 -5.27 -7.91
N ASP A 27 38.29 -5.50 -7.98
CA ASP A 27 39.24 -4.64 -8.71
C ASP A 27 38.87 -4.58 -10.20
N ALA A 28 38.63 -5.73 -10.84
CA ALA A 28 38.16 -5.82 -12.23
C ALA A 28 36.71 -5.35 -12.46
N ARG A 29 35.93 -5.05 -11.41
CA ARG A 29 34.63 -4.36 -11.52
C ARG A 29 34.85 -2.85 -11.50
N THR A 30 35.75 -2.36 -10.65
CA THR A 30 36.13 -0.94 -10.56
C THR A 30 36.76 -0.44 -11.86
N GLU A 31 37.67 -1.20 -12.47
CA GLU A 31 38.27 -0.85 -13.78
C GLU A 31 37.21 -0.74 -14.89
N ARG A 32 36.23 -1.64 -14.93
CA ARG A 32 35.14 -1.60 -15.92
C ARG A 32 34.18 -0.42 -15.70
N LEU A 33 33.95 -0.02 -14.45
CA LEU A 33 33.17 1.18 -14.13
C LEU A 33 33.92 2.46 -14.55
N ALA A 34 35.22 2.55 -14.28
CA ALA A 34 36.06 3.67 -14.69
C ALA A 34 36.07 3.84 -16.22
N ALA A 35 36.24 2.74 -16.98
CA ALA A 35 36.19 2.76 -18.44
C ALA A 35 34.83 3.27 -18.97
N LYS A 36 33.72 2.83 -18.38
CA LYS A 36 32.37 3.23 -18.81
C LYS A 36 32.03 4.69 -18.46
N LEU A 37 32.54 5.21 -17.35
CA LEU A 37 32.45 6.64 -17.01
C LEU A 37 33.24 7.50 -18.01
N GLN A 38 34.41 7.02 -18.45
CA GLN A 38 35.24 7.70 -19.44
C GLN A 38 34.60 7.70 -20.84
N GLU A 39 33.88 6.64 -21.19
CA GLU A 39 33.06 6.54 -22.40
C GLU A 39 31.88 7.52 -22.38
N LEU A 40 31.11 7.55 -21.27
CA LEU A 40 29.98 8.48 -21.09
C LEU A 40 30.41 9.95 -21.11
N ALA A 41 31.56 10.28 -20.54
CA ALA A 41 32.13 11.64 -20.57
C ALA A 41 32.53 12.10 -21.99
N SER A 42 32.60 11.20 -22.98
CA SER A 42 32.98 11.51 -24.36
C SER A 42 31.80 11.76 -25.31
N GLN A 43 30.55 11.58 -24.86
CA GLN A 43 29.36 11.70 -25.71
C GLN A 43 28.78 13.13 -25.71
N PRO A 44 28.42 13.70 -26.89
CA PRO A 44 27.77 15.01 -26.98
C PRO A 44 26.30 14.95 -26.56
N ARG A 45 25.81 16.00 -25.87
CA ARG A 45 24.42 16.09 -25.37
C ARG A 45 23.41 16.30 -26.52
N PRO A 46 22.26 15.60 -26.54
CA PRO A 46 21.21 15.80 -27.53
C PRO A 46 20.31 17.03 -27.24
N SER A 47 19.72 17.60 -28.30
CA SER A 47 18.87 18.80 -28.28
C SER A 47 17.36 18.49 -28.17
N GLN A 48 16.61 19.35 -27.48
CA GLN A 48 15.15 19.23 -27.33
C GLN A 48 14.38 19.78 -28.54
N GLU A 49 13.30 19.11 -28.94
CA GLU A 49 12.28 19.63 -29.87
C GLU A 49 10.90 19.75 -29.18
N LYS A 50 10.08 20.72 -29.64
CA LYS A 50 8.72 20.98 -29.15
C LYS A 50 7.67 20.39 -30.10
N PRO A 51 6.53 19.86 -29.61
CA PRO A 51 5.44 19.40 -30.46
C PRO A 51 4.54 20.54 -30.96
N THR A 52 4.13 20.47 -32.22
CA THR A 52 3.10 21.30 -32.85
C THR A 52 1.73 20.59 -32.83
N GLY A 53 0.64 21.34 -32.69
CA GLY A 53 -0.73 20.80 -32.64
C GLY A 53 -1.51 20.89 -33.97
N GLU A 54 -2.73 20.36 -33.97
CA GLU A 54 -3.71 20.48 -35.06
C GLU A 54 -5.10 20.90 -34.53
N GLN A 55 -5.89 21.53 -35.42
CA GLN A 55 -7.17 22.15 -35.10
C GLN A 55 -8.38 21.39 -35.72
N SER A 56 -9.43 21.28 -34.89
CA SER A 56 -10.85 21.62 -35.17
C SER A 56 -11.64 21.04 -36.35
N SER A 57 -12.89 20.66 -36.05
CA SER A 57 -14.05 20.83 -36.94
C SER A 57 -15.36 20.99 -36.14
N GLU A 58 -16.08 22.10 -36.33
CA GLU A 58 -17.33 22.42 -35.60
C GLU A 58 -18.62 21.99 -36.34
N LYS A 59 -19.70 21.75 -35.56
CA LYS A 59 -21.12 22.14 -35.80
C LYS A 59 -22.07 21.51 -34.75
N ALA A 60 -23.32 21.95 -34.55
CA ALA A 60 -23.90 23.30 -34.36
C ALA A 60 -25.43 23.14 -34.08
N GLY A 61 -26.01 24.04 -33.27
CA GLY A 61 -27.46 24.09 -32.93
C GLY A 61 -27.78 23.34 -31.61
N GLU A 62 -28.22 23.96 -30.51
CA GLU A 62 -29.34 24.92 -30.28
C GLU A 62 -30.72 24.30 -30.64
N ASP A 63 -31.77 24.30 -29.79
CA ASP A 63 -31.89 24.83 -28.41
C ASP A 63 -33.10 24.24 -27.61
N ALA A 64 -33.12 24.52 -26.30
CA ALA A 64 -34.26 24.70 -25.38
C ALA A 64 -35.30 23.58 -25.01
N ASN A 65 -35.38 23.37 -23.68
CA ASN A 65 -36.57 23.20 -22.81
C ASN A 65 -37.56 21.99 -22.90
N GLY A 66 -37.73 21.32 -21.74
CA GLY A 66 -39.02 21.43 -21.02
C GLY A 66 -39.83 20.16 -20.69
N ALA A 67 -39.78 19.75 -19.41
CA ALA A 67 -40.84 19.09 -18.62
C ALA A 67 -41.51 17.76 -19.06
N ASN A 68 -41.34 16.75 -18.20
CA ASN A 68 -42.18 15.55 -17.98
C ASN A 68 -43.49 15.90 -17.21
N PRO A 69 -44.42 14.94 -16.93
CA PRO A 69 -44.86 13.74 -17.67
C PRO A 69 -46.41 13.59 -17.66
N VAL A 70 -46.95 12.40 -18.01
CA VAL A 70 -48.06 11.62 -17.38
C VAL A 70 -48.86 10.79 -18.41
N MET A 71 -49.37 9.65 -17.96
CA MET A 71 -50.09 8.61 -18.73
C MET A 71 -51.55 8.97 -19.02
N ASN A 72 -52.20 8.23 -19.94
CA ASN A 72 -53.37 7.43 -19.54
C ASN A 72 -53.76 6.33 -20.55
N GLU A 73 -54.56 5.40 -20.03
CA GLU A 73 -55.23 4.29 -20.71
C GLU A 73 -56.61 4.72 -21.24
N ASP A 74 -57.19 3.96 -22.18
CA ASP A 74 -58.64 3.92 -22.49
C ASP A 74 -58.99 2.45 -22.84
N GLU A 75 -59.78 1.73 -22.01
CA GLU A 75 -61.26 1.56 -22.06
C GLU A 75 -61.75 0.51 -23.10
N MET A 76 -62.33 -0.64 -22.66
CA MET A 76 -63.77 -0.94 -22.38
C MET A 76 -64.65 -1.11 -23.66
N GLU A 77 -65.68 -1.97 -23.75
CA GLU A 77 -66.26 -2.97 -22.84
C GLU A 77 -66.93 -4.18 -23.60
N LEU A 78 -67.78 -4.96 -22.94
CA LEU A 78 -68.35 -6.28 -23.32
C LEU A 78 -69.70 -6.23 -24.07
N ASP A 79 -70.11 -7.29 -24.80
CA ASP A 79 -71.38 -8.00 -24.48
C ASP A 79 -71.68 -9.38 -25.19
N ALA A 80 -72.58 -10.16 -24.56
CA ALA A 80 -73.65 -11.04 -25.08
C ALA A 80 -73.45 -12.35 -25.91
N LYS A 81 -73.54 -13.48 -25.20
CA LYS A 81 -74.48 -14.65 -25.38
C LYS A 81 -74.74 -15.38 -26.74
N ALA A 82 -74.34 -16.66 -26.73
CA ALA A 82 -75.19 -17.88 -26.84
C ALA A 82 -75.52 -18.62 -28.18
N SER A 83 -75.33 -19.96 -28.13
CA SER A 83 -76.27 -21.05 -28.54
C SER A 83 -76.16 -21.81 -29.89
N LYS A 84 -75.69 -23.09 -29.78
CA LYS A 84 -76.23 -24.38 -30.33
C LYS A 84 -75.69 -25.03 -31.64
N ASN A 85 -75.55 -26.37 -31.52
CA ASN A 85 -75.71 -27.46 -32.53
C ASN A 85 -74.58 -27.66 -33.59
N ARG A 86 -74.22 -28.89 -34.06
CA ARG A 86 -74.58 -30.29 -33.66
C ARG A 86 -73.53 -31.31 -34.21
N VAL A 87 -73.08 -32.26 -33.37
CA VAL A 87 -72.87 -33.73 -33.63
C VAL A 87 -72.08 -34.23 -34.87
N GLN A 88 -71.03 -35.05 -34.65
CA GLN A 88 -71.00 -36.50 -34.97
C GLN A 88 -69.95 -37.28 -34.14
N LYS A 89 -70.04 -38.63 -34.11
CA LYS A 89 -69.40 -39.56 -33.13
C LYS A 89 -68.39 -40.53 -33.76
N ALA A 90 -67.36 -40.93 -33.00
CA ALA A 90 -66.95 -42.34 -32.66
C ALA A 90 -65.50 -42.35 -32.09
N GLY A 91 -65.05 -43.23 -31.17
CA GLY A 91 -65.77 -44.22 -30.36
C GLY A 91 -64.86 -44.91 -29.29
N ARG A 92 -65.18 -44.71 -28.01
CA ARG A 92 -65.16 -45.68 -26.86
C ARG A 92 -64.04 -46.74 -26.74
N VAL A 93 -63.23 -46.65 -25.66
CA VAL A 93 -63.04 -47.70 -24.62
C VAL A 93 -62.88 -47.02 -23.24
N GLN A 94 -63.35 -47.64 -22.16
CA GLN A 94 -63.47 -47.05 -20.81
C GLN A 94 -63.16 -48.07 -19.71
N LYS A 95 -62.29 -47.71 -18.74
CA LYS A 95 -62.15 -48.19 -17.33
C LYS A 95 -60.76 -47.74 -16.80
N ARG A 96 -60.53 -47.37 -15.53
CA ARG A 96 -61.35 -47.47 -14.30
C ARG A 96 -60.94 -46.37 -13.29
N ASN A 97 -61.91 -45.86 -12.52
CA ASN A 97 -61.69 -44.84 -11.47
C ASN A 97 -60.78 -45.30 -10.31
N ARG A 98 -59.89 -44.40 -9.85
CA ARG A 98 -59.51 -44.22 -8.43
C ARG A 98 -59.20 -42.74 -8.14
N LYS A 99 -60.14 -42.04 -7.51
CA LYS A 99 -59.91 -40.94 -6.53
C LYS A 99 -60.14 -41.56 -5.13
N PRO A 100 -59.78 -40.93 -3.99
CA PRO A 100 -59.36 -39.53 -3.81
C PRO A 100 -58.13 -39.29 -2.91
N ARG A 101 -57.56 -38.08 -2.96
CA ARG A 101 -57.53 -37.15 -1.81
C ARG A 101 -57.00 -35.78 -2.24
N ASN A 102 -57.68 -34.71 -1.83
CA ASN A 102 -57.09 -33.37 -1.84
C ASN A 102 -56.08 -33.29 -0.68
N SER A 103 -54.88 -32.83 -0.97
CA SER A 103 -53.98 -32.23 0.02
C SER A 103 -53.71 -30.80 -0.41
N MET A 104 -53.77 -29.87 0.55
CA MET A 104 -53.69 -28.43 0.35
C MET A 104 -52.58 -28.00 -0.62
N VAL A 105 -52.92 -27.08 -1.52
CA VAL A 105 -51.92 -26.27 -2.23
C VAL A 105 -51.29 -25.34 -1.19
N SER A 106 -50.16 -25.77 -0.62
CA SER A 106 -49.23 -24.81 -0.01
C SER A 106 -48.71 -23.93 -1.14
N GLY A 107 -48.90 -22.62 -1.01
CA GLY A 107 -48.46 -21.64 -1.99
C GLY A 107 -46.94 -21.66 -2.10
N ARG A 108 -46.43 -22.37 -3.11
CA ARG A 108 -45.04 -22.15 -3.55
C ARG A 108 -44.97 -20.74 -4.11
N MET A 109 -44.34 -19.82 -3.37
CA MET A 109 -43.68 -18.68 -3.99
C MET A 109 -42.88 -19.20 -5.19
N ALA A 110 -42.95 -18.51 -6.32
CA ALA A 110 -42.21 -18.88 -7.51
C ALA A 110 -40.72 -18.69 -7.24
N ILE A 111 -40.07 -19.73 -6.72
CA ILE A 111 -38.61 -19.77 -6.53
C ILE A 111 -38.00 -19.54 -7.91
N LEU A 112 -37.33 -18.40 -8.08
CA LEU A 112 -36.50 -18.08 -9.24
C LEU A 112 -35.69 -19.32 -9.61
N SER A 113 -35.72 -19.73 -10.89
CA SER A 113 -34.96 -20.91 -11.30
C SER A 113 -33.49 -20.74 -10.88
N GLY A 114 -32.81 -21.82 -10.45
CA GLY A 114 -31.51 -21.68 -9.79
C GLY A 114 -30.47 -20.86 -10.57
N HIS A 115 -30.57 -20.85 -11.90
CA HIS A 115 -29.76 -19.99 -12.78
C HIS A 115 -30.05 -18.50 -12.59
N TRP A 116 -31.32 -18.08 -12.51
CA TRP A 116 -31.71 -16.69 -12.23
C TRP A 116 -31.35 -16.25 -10.81
N ALA A 117 -31.46 -17.14 -9.82
CA ALA A 117 -31.06 -16.84 -8.45
C ALA A 117 -29.54 -16.58 -8.34
N VAL A 118 -28.72 -17.40 -9.02
CA VAL A 118 -27.27 -17.19 -9.12
C VAL A 118 -26.92 -15.93 -9.92
N LEU A 119 -27.60 -15.67 -11.04
CA LEU A 119 -27.36 -14.47 -11.85
C LEU A 119 -27.69 -13.18 -11.08
N LEU A 120 -28.83 -13.16 -10.37
CA LEU A 120 -29.21 -12.05 -9.50
C LEU A 120 -28.21 -11.84 -8.35
N ALA A 121 -27.77 -12.92 -7.69
CA ALA A 121 -26.77 -12.82 -6.63
C ALA A 121 -25.42 -12.29 -7.13
N ASN A 122 -24.96 -12.72 -8.31
CA ASN A 122 -23.75 -12.20 -8.95
C ASN A 122 -23.84 -10.70 -9.32
N LEU A 123 -25.05 -10.15 -9.44
CA LEU A 123 -25.27 -8.71 -9.64
C LEU A 123 -25.40 -7.96 -8.30
N LEU A 124 -26.07 -8.56 -7.31
CA LEU A 124 -26.23 -7.97 -5.98
C LEU A 124 -24.94 -7.93 -5.16
N VAL A 125 -24.01 -8.88 -5.32
CA VAL A 125 -22.73 -8.87 -4.58
C VAL A 125 -21.90 -7.62 -4.92
N PRO A 126 -21.62 -7.27 -6.18
CA PRO A 126 -20.97 -6.00 -6.53
C PRO A 126 -21.72 -4.77 -6.01
N VAL A 127 -23.05 -4.73 -6.10
CA VAL A 127 -23.85 -3.60 -5.58
C VAL A 127 -23.71 -3.46 -4.07
N GLY A 128 -23.76 -4.57 -3.32
CA GLY A 128 -23.56 -4.57 -1.86
C GLY A 128 -22.15 -4.15 -1.47
N ILE A 129 -21.12 -4.60 -2.20
CA ILE A 129 -19.73 -4.17 -2.02
C ILE A 129 -19.57 -2.67 -2.30
N LEU A 130 -20.17 -2.14 -3.36
CA LEU A 130 -20.13 -0.70 -3.68
C LEU A 130 -20.81 0.13 -2.58
N VAL A 131 -22.02 -0.25 -2.17
CA VAL A 131 -22.74 0.45 -1.08
C VAL A 131 -21.94 0.42 0.22
N PHE A 132 -21.39 -0.74 0.61
CA PHE A 132 -20.50 -0.87 1.76
C PHE A 132 -19.28 0.04 1.61
N SER A 133 -18.63 0.04 0.45
CA SER A 133 -17.44 0.87 0.17
C SER A 133 -17.74 2.36 0.30
N THR A 134 -18.92 2.85 -0.13
CA THR A 134 -19.31 4.26 0.06
C THR A 134 -19.58 4.64 1.52
N GLY A 135 -19.79 3.66 2.42
CA GLY A 135 -19.85 3.90 3.86
C GLY A 135 -18.49 3.74 4.56
N PHE A 136 -17.64 2.87 4.02
CA PHE A 136 -16.31 2.59 4.54
C PHE A 136 -15.29 3.66 4.15
N PHE A 137 -15.50 4.34 3.02
CA PHE A 137 -14.68 5.47 2.54
C PHE A 137 -15.50 6.77 2.49
N PRO A 138 -15.81 7.38 3.66
CA PRO A 138 -16.53 8.65 3.71
C PRO A 138 -15.71 9.79 3.09
N TYR A 139 -16.39 10.66 2.36
CA TYR A 139 -15.80 11.91 1.86
C TYR A 139 -15.54 12.87 3.03
N LYS A 140 -14.29 13.29 3.21
CA LYS A 140 -13.90 14.27 4.24
C LYS A 140 -13.91 15.68 3.64
N PRO A 141 -14.72 16.63 4.15
CA PRO A 141 -14.66 18.01 3.71
C PRO A 141 -13.34 18.64 4.16
N LEU A 142 -12.51 19.07 3.21
CA LEU A 142 -11.31 19.85 3.48
C LEU A 142 -11.64 21.34 3.41
N LEU A 143 -11.08 22.13 4.33
CA LEU A 143 -11.13 23.59 4.27
C LEU A 143 -10.33 24.08 3.05
N PRO A 144 -10.94 24.82 2.11
CA PRO A 144 -10.27 25.27 0.89
C PRO A 144 -9.41 26.51 1.11
N GLY A 145 -8.43 26.70 0.22
CA GLY A 145 -7.53 27.85 0.19
C GLY A 145 -6.40 27.76 1.22
N LEU A 146 -5.50 28.74 1.17
CA LEU A 146 -4.36 28.82 2.08
C LEU A 146 -4.76 29.46 3.42
N ALA A 147 -4.10 29.05 4.51
CA ALA A 147 -4.11 29.76 5.77
C ALA A 147 -3.44 31.14 5.63
N ILE A 148 -3.84 32.09 6.47
CA ILE A 148 -3.38 33.48 6.48
C ILE A 148 -2.98 33.80 7.92
N LEU A 149 -1.87 34.54 8.10
CA LEU A 149 -1.47 35.04 9.42
C LEU A 149 -2.27 36.31 9.74
N GLU A 150 -3.03 36.31 10.83
CA GLU A 150 -3.79 37.50 11.28
C GLU A 150 -2.83 38.63 11.71
N ASP A 151 -3.21 39.91 11.55
CA ASP A 151 -2.32 41.06 11.83
C ASP A 151 -1.84 41.10 13.29
N ILE A 152 -2.69 40.68 14.23
CA ILE A 152 -2.40 40.57 15.68
C ILE A 152 -1.26 39.55 15.94
N ASP A 153 -0.98 38.69 14.96
CA ASP A 153 -0.04 37.59 15.04
C ASP A 153 1.29 37.82 14.30
N GLN A 154 1.50 38.99 13.68
CA GLN A 154 2.78 39.30 13.03
C GLN A 154 3.94 39.59 14.00
N ASP A 155 3.67 39.84 15.30
CA ASP A 155 4.70 40.18 16.32
C ASP A 155 5.64 39.02 16.75
N VAL A 156 5.48 37.80 16.20
CA VAL A 156 6.33 36.65 16.57
C VAL A 156 7.35 36.43 15.47
N PRO A 157 8.66 36.70 15.72
CA PRO A 157 9.68 36.56 14.70
C PRO A 157 9.92 35.09 14.34
N PRO A 158 10.28 34.78 13.08
CA PRO A 158 10.77 33.46 12.71
C PRO A 158 12.09 33.15 13.42
N VAL A 159 12.34 31.86 13.66
CA VAL A 159 13.57 31.36 14.28
C VAL A 159 14.61 30.99 13.22
N PHE A 160 14.12 30.55 12.05
CA PHE A 160 14.90 30.13 10.89
C PHE A 160 14.33 30.77 9.62
N ASP A 161 15.22 31.08 8.69
CA ASP A 161 14.88 31.67 7.39
C ASP A 161 14.77 30.60 6.28
N LYS A 162 15.47 29.47 6.46
CA LYS A 162 15.56 28.36 5.50
C LYS A 162 15.25 27.02 6.15
N VAL A 163 14.80 26.05 5.36
CA VAL A 163 14.67 24.64 5.77
C VAL A 163 15.35 23.69 4.79
N ILE A 164 16.09 22.71 5.32
CA ILE A 164 16.49 21.50 4.59
C ILE A 164 15.64 20.37 5.13
N PHE A 165 14.99 19.60 4.26
CA PHE A 165 14.03 18.56 4.64
C PHE A 165 14.43 17.24 3.98
N MET A 166 15.11 16.38 4.72
CA MET A 166 15.56 15.06 4.26
C MET A 166 14.61 13.98 4.76
N VAL A 167 13.86 13.41 3.83
CA VAL A 167 13.10 12.18 4.05
C VAL A 167 13.96 11.00 3.63
N VAL A 168 14.02 9.98 4.47
CA VAL A 168 14.62 8.69 4.12
C VAL A 168 13.52 7.63 4.29
N ASP A 169 13.15 6.99 3.19
CA ASP A 169 12.05 6.02 3.16
C ASP A 169 12.36 4.83 4.10
N ALA A 170 11.34 4.41 4.84
CA ALA A 170 11.39 3.36 5.86
C ALA A 170 12.45 3.52 6.98
N LEU A 171 12.88 4.76 7.30
CA LEU A 171 13.86 5.06 8.36
C LEU A 171 13.30 4.80 9.78
N ARG A 172 13.33 3.53 10.21
CA ARG A 172 13.00 3.09 11.58
C ARG A 172 13.83 3.78 12.65
N SER A 173 13.24 4.00 13.83
CA SER A 173 13.94 4.57 14.99
C SER A 173 15.19 3.78 15.43
N ASP A 174 15.19 2.45 15.33
CA ASP A 174 16.36 1.63 15.67
C ASP A 174 17.54 1.79 14.69
N PHE A 175 17.27 2.20 13.45
CA PHE A 175 18.31 2.49 12.46
C PHE A 175 19.15 3.71 12.85
N VAL A 176 18.59 4.72 13.53
CA VAL A 176 19.29 5.95 13.93
C VAL A 176 19.74 5.94 15.38
N TYR A 177 18.92 5.46 16.32
CA TYR A 177 19.13 5.69 17.76
C TYR A 177 19.79 4.54 18.53
N SER A 178 19.80 3.33 17.95
CA SER A 178 20.29 2.14 18.64
C SER A 178 21.83 2.05 18.67
N HIS A 179 22.33 1.17 19.53
CA HIS A 179 23.76 0.82 19.60
C HIS A 179 24.29 0.09 18.35
N GLU A 180 23.42 -0.46 17.49
CA GLU A 180 23.80 -1.15 16.24
C GLU A 180 23.68 -0.23 15.00
N SER A 181 23.27 1.03 15.21
CA SER A 181 23.14 2.06 14.17
C SER A 181 24.47 2.36 13.46
N GLY A 182 24.35 2.76 12.19
CA GLY A 182 25.46 3.37 11.44
C GLY A 182 25.49 4.90 11.50
N PHE A 183 24.50 5.55 12.12
CA PHE A 183 24.33 7.00 12.18
C PHE A 183 25.16 7.65 13.31
N GLN A 184 26.47 7.40 13.31
CA GLN A 184 27.38 7.74 14.41
C GLN A 184 27.59 9.25 14.58
N PHE A 185 27.58 10.01 13.48
CA PHE A 185 27.65 11.46 13.46
C PHE A 185 26.32 12.09 13.85
N THR A 186 25.21 11.61 13.34
CA THR A 186 23.87 12.05 13.77
C THR A 186 23.68 11.86 15.28
N GLN A 187 24.18 10.74 15.82
CA GLN A 187 24.22 10.51 17.27
C GLN A 187 25.17 11.45 18.04
N SER A 188 26.22 12.03 17.43
CA SER A 188 27.00 13.08 18.11
C SER A 188 26.23 14.38 18.22
N LEU A 189 25.50 14.79 17.16
CA LEU A 189 24.68 16.01 17.22
C LEU A 189 23.66 15.98 18.37
N ILE A 190 23.09 14.81 18.68
CA ILE A 190 22.20 14.60 19.84
C ILE A 190 22.95 14.80 21.19
N ARG A 191 24.17 14.27 21.30
CA ARG A 191 25.02 14.42 22.51
C ARG A 191 25.49 15.85 22.70
N ASP A 192 25.77 16.55 21.60
CA ASP A 192 26.27 17.93 21.59
C ASP A 192 25.12 18.94 21.83
N GLY A 193 23.86 18.50 21.67
CA GLY A 193 22.66 19.34 21.87
C GLY A 193 22.28 20.17 20.63
N THR A 194 22.89 19.88 19.48
CA THR A 194 22.59 20.54 18.19
C THR A 194 21.57 19.78 17.33
N ALA A 195 21.17 18.58 17.79
CA ALA A 195 20.02 17.84 17.29
C ALA A 195 19.06 17.45 18.42
N ILE A 196 17.75 17.62 18.19
CA ILE A 196 16.69 17.17 19.11
C ILE A 196 15.97 15.97 18.46
N PRO A 197 16.12 14.76 19.01
CA PRO A 197 15.53 13.53 18.48
C PRO A 197 14.16 13.20 19.10
N PHE A 198 13.31 12.59 18.27
CA PHE A 198 11.98 12.08 18.63
C PHE A 198 11.76 10.70 18.02
N THR A 199 10.86 9.91 18.61
CA THR A 199 10.21 8.80 17.92
C THR A 199 8.96 9.38 17.25
N ALA A 200 8.90 9.45 15.93
CA ALA A 200 7.68 9.90 15.26
C ALA A 200 6.69 8.74 15.15
N ARG A 201 5.42 8.97 15.51
CA ARG A 201 4.34 8.02 15.25
C ARG A 201 3.73 8.29 13.88
N ALA A 202 3.99 7.38 12.94
CA ALA A 202 3.35 7.35 11.64
C ALA A 202 2.10 6.47 11.72
N SER A 203 0.91 7.07 11.67
CA SER A 203 -0.36 6.32 11.67
C SER A 203 -0.44 5.38 10.45
N SER A 204 -1.24 4.31 10.51
CA SER A 204 -1.55 3.53 9.31
C SER A 204 -2.47 4.31 8.36
N PRO A 205 -2.42 4.10 7.04
CA PRO A 205 -1.45 3.27 6.31
C PRO A 205 -0.06 3.91 6.27
N THR A 206 0.95 3.08 6.51
CA THR A 206 2.39 3.44 6.54
C THR A 206 3.01 3.20 5.17
N VAL A 207 2.58 3.97 4.18
CA VAL A 207 3.04 3.89 2.77
C VAL A 207 3.48 5.28 2.30
N THR A 208 4.58 5.36 1.55
CA THR A 208 5.26 6.58 1.11
C THR A 208 4.33 7.74 0.73
N MET A 209 3.55 7.63 -0.36
CA MET A 209 2.69 8.74 -0.82
C MET A 209 1.70 9.25 0.27
N PRO A 210 0.87 8.40 0.93
CA PRO A 210 0.07 8.83 2.08
C PRO A 210 0.85 9.51 3.21
N ARG A 211 2.08 9.09 3.49
CA ARG A 211 2.93 9.66 4.55
C ARG A 211 3.52 11.01 4.16
N LEU A 212 4.04 11.16 2.94
CA LEU A 212 4.50 12.44 2.39
C LEU A 212 3.39 13.49 2.39
N LYS A 213 2.17 13.09 2.01
CA LYS A 213 0.96 13.92 2.14
C LYS A 213 0.71 14.33 3.61
N ALA A 214 0.73 13.38 4.54
CA ALA A 214 0.49 13.66 5.97
C ALA A 214 1.52 14.61 6.59
N ILE A 215 2.80 14.45 6.26
CA ILE A 215 3.92 15.28 6.72
C ILE A 215 3.80 16.73 6.22
N THR A 216 3.26 16.93 5.01
CA THR A 216 3.22 18.24 4.35
C THR A 216 1.95 19.04 4.60
N THR A 217 0.80 18.38 4.79
CA THR A 217 -0.50 19.01 5.15
C THR A 217 -0.74 19.07 6.66
N GLY A 218 -0.09 18.20 7.43
CA GLY A 218 -0.42 17.95 8.83
C GLY A 218 -1.67 17.08 9.04
N SER A 219 -2.25 16.48 7.99
CA SER A 219 -3.51 15.71 8.08
C SER A 219 -3.29 14.20 8.18
N VAL A 220 -4.15 13.48 8.93
CA VAL A 220 -4.17 12.00 8.87
C VAL A 220 -4.72 11.55 7.51
N PRO A 221 -3.98 10.73 6.73
CA PRO A 221 -4.38 10.34 5.39
C PRO A 221 -5.54 9.35 5.39
N SER A 222 -6.15 9.17 4.22
CA SER A 222 -7.27 8.26 4.01
C SER A 222 -6.79 6.91 3.44
N PHE A 223 -7.52 5.84 3.70
CA PHE A 223 -7.32 4.59 2.96
C PHE A 223 -7.56 4.76 1.46
N LEU A 224 -8.38 5.74 1.06
CA LEU A 224 -8.53 6.14 -0.34
C LEU A 224 -7.20 6.58 -0.96
N ASP A 225 -6.30 7.21 -0.18
CA ASP A 225 -4.99 7.63 -0.68
C ASP A 225 -4.11 6.42 -1.06
N VAL A 226 -4.30 5.24 -0.45
CA VAL A 226 -3.62 3.99 -0.84
C VAL A 226 -4.22 3.42 -2.13
N ILE A 227 -5.54 3.46 -2.28
CA ILE A 227 -6.20 3.01 -3.52
C ILE A 227 -5.74 3.88 -4.70
N LEU A 228 -5.64 5.19 -4.51
CA LEU A 228 -5.14 6.13 -5.52
C LEU A 228 -3.62 6.03 -5.72
N ASN A 229 -2.84 5.60 -4.73
CA ASN A 229 -1.41 5.28 -4.90
C ASN A 229 -1.18 4.09 -5.84
N ILE A 230 -2.05 3.07 -5.79
CA ILE A 230 -2.02 1.92 -6.73
C ILE A 230 -2.40 2.37 -8.16
N ALA A 231 -3.16 3.46 -8.30
CA ALA A 231 -3.55 4.08 -9.57
C ALA A 231 -2.60 5.22 -9.98
N GLU A 232 -1.29 4.93 -10.09
CA GLU A 232 -0.21 5.90 -10.40
C GLU A 232 -0.47 6.85 -11.59
N SER A 233 -1.41 6.55 -12.49
CA SER A 233 -1.75 7.37 -13.65
C SER A 233 -2.60 8.60 -13.35
N ASP A 234 -3.29 8.64 -12.20
CA ASP A 234 -4.41 9.57 -12.03
C ASP A 234 -4.01 10.82 -11.24
N THR A 235 -4.33 11.99 -11.82
CA THR A 235 -4.13 13.31 -11.20
C THR A 235 -4.97 13.55 -9.94
N SER A 236 -5.79 12.56 -9.52
CA SER A 236 -6.63 12.62 -8.32
C SER A 236 -5.85 12.67 -7.01
N SER A 237 -4.58 12.24 -6.99
CA SER A 237 -3.72 12.26 -5.79
C SER A 237 -3.03 13.60 -5.55
N THR A 238 -3.18 14.58 -6.45
CA THR A 238 -2.45 15.86 -6.36
C THR A 238 -2.88 16.72 -5.16
N LEU A 239 -1.90 17.42 -4.59
CA LEU A 239 -2.07 18.39 -3.51
C LEU A 239 -2.05 19.84 -4.01
N ALA A 240 -2.10 20.07 -5.33
CA ALA A 240 -2.05 21.41 -5.95
C ALA A 240 -3.11 22.41 -5.42
N TYR A 241 -4.21 21.92 -4.84
CA TYR A 241 -5.29 22.73 -4.25
C TYR A 241 -5.39 22.63 -2.73
N GLN A 242 -4.43 21.95 -2.07
CA GLN A 242 -4.41 21.76 -0.62
C GLN A 242 -3.34 22.64 0.04
N ASP A 243 -3.67 23.14 1.23
CA ASP A 243 -2.74 23.91 2.04
C ASP A 243 -1.66 23.02 2.65
N THR A 244 -0.41 23.41 2.48
CA THR A 244 0.80 22.71 2.94
C THR A 244 1.87 23.73 3.29
N TRP A 245 2.85 23.37 4.13
CA TRP A 245 3.96 24.27 4.43
C TRP A 245 4.77 24.66 3.17
N LEU A 246 4.81 23.80 2.15
CA LEU A 246 5.36 24.10 0.81
C LEU A 246 4.55 25.19 0.09
N ALA A 247 3.23 25.06 0.05
CA ALA A 247 2.35 26.05 -0.57
C ALA A 247 2.41 27.40 0.16
N GLN A 248 2.57 27.39 1.48
CA GLN A 248 2.77 28.60 2.29
C GLN A 248 4.09 29.32 1.96
N LEU A 249 5.19 28.58 1.83
CA LEU A 249 6.46 29.14 1.34
C LEU A 249 6.30 29.73 -0.07
N LYS A 250 5.71 28.97 -1.00
CA LYS A 250 5.50 29.44 -2.38
C LYS A 250 4.64 30.70 -2.44
N ALA A 251 3.61 30.80 -1.60
CA ALA A 251 2.75 31.98 -1.48
C ALA A 251 3.47 33.19 -0.87
N ARG A 252 4.48 32.97 -0.02
CA ARG A 252 5.41 34.01 0.49
C ARG A 252 6.42 34.49 -0.56
N GLY A 253 6.49 33.82 -1.73
CA GLY A 253 7.44 34.11 -2.80
C GLY A 253 8.78 33.40 -2.67
N ASP A 254 8.88 32.42 -1.76
CA ASP A 254 10.09 31.61 -1.56
C ASP A 254 10.34 30.64 -2.73
N ARG A 255 11.62 30.29 -2.94
CA ARG A 255 12.02 29.27 -3.92
C ARG A 255 12.20 27.91 -3.27
N LEU A 256 11.76 26.87 -3.97
CA LEU A 256 11.71 25.49 -3.48
C LEU A 256 12.52 24.58 -4.41
N VAL A 257 13.39 23.74 -3.84
CA VAL A 257 14.22 22.76 -4.57
C VAL A 257 13.89 21.34 -4.09
N MET A 258 13.80 20.36 -4.99
CA MET A 258 13.49 18.97 -4.63
C MET A 258 14.25 17.95 -5.48
N TYR A 259 14.97 17.02 -4.82
CA TYR A 259 15.64 15.89 -5.48
C TYR A 259 15.31 14.57 -4.78
N GLY A 260 15.01 13.52 -5.54
CA GLY A 260 14.62 12.22 -5.01
C GLY A 260 13.52 11.54 -5.82
N ASP A 261 12.67 10.76 -5.16
CA ASP A 261 11.57 10.04 -5.81
C ASP A 261 10.53 10.94 -6.50
N ASP A 262 10.02 10.50 -7.66
CA ASP A 262 9.10 11.28 -8.50
C ASP A 262 7.69 11.48 -7.89
N THR A 263 7.34 10.77 -6.81
CA THR A 263 6.10 10.97 -6.05
C THR A 263 5.91 12.42 -5.61
N TRP A 264 6.99 13.14 -5.27
CA TRP A 264 6.90 14.57 -4.94
C TRP A 264 6.44 15.42 -6.14
N LEU A 265 6.85 15.10 -7.36
CA LEU A 265 6.44 15.82 -8.57
C LEU A 265 4.99 15.50 -8.95
N LYS A 266 4.55 14.26 -8.70
CA LYS A 266 3.14 13.82 -8.82
C LYS A 266 2.23 14.51 -7.80
N LEU A 267 2.66 14.62 -6.54
CA LEU A 267 1.91 15.28 -5.46
C LEU A 267 1.88 16.81 -5.62
N PHE A 268 3.00 17.43 -6.01
CA PHE A 268 3.19 18.89 -6.03
C PHE A 268 3.56 19.42 -7.44
N PRO A 269 2.70 19.25 -8.46
CA PRO A 269 3.00 19.65 -9.83
C PRO A 269 3.23 21.16 -9.93
N GLY A 270 4.40 21.56 -10.44
CA GLY A 270 4.79 22.97 -10.62
C GLY A 270 5.19 23.71 -9.33
N MET A 271 5.33 23.01 -8.19
CA MET A 271 5.71 23.63 -6.92
C MET A 271 7.19 24.06 -6.88
N PHE A 272 8.08 23.20 -7.37
CA PHE A 272 9.53 23.37 -7.26
C PHE A 272 10.13 24.18 -8.41
N ASP A 273 11.08 25.08 -8.09
CA ASP A 273 11.81 25.94 -9.03
C ASP A 273 13.03 25.22 -9.64
N ARG A 274 13.62 24.29 -8.89
CA ARG A 274 14.56 23.27 -9.39
C ARG A 274 14.12 21.90 -8.89
N ALA A 275 14.06 20.91 -9.77
CA ALA A 275 13.85 19.54 -9.35
C ALA A 275 14.42 18.51 -10.33
N ASP A 276 14.69 17.31 -9.80
CA ASP A 276 15.18 16.14 -10.52
C ASP A 276 14.60 14.89 -9.84
N GLY A 277 13.45 14.44 -10.34
CA GLY A 277 12.70 13.31 -9.83
C GLY A 277 13.08 12.02 -10.53
N THR A 278 13.38 10.96 -9.77
CA THR A 278 13.74 9.63 -10.29
C THR A 278 12.61 8.64 -10.02
N THR A 279 12.26 7.81 -11.01
CA THR A 279 11.30 6.72 -10.84
C THR A 279 12.01 5.44 -10.41
N SER A 280 11.69 4.91 -9.23
CA SER A 280 12.11 3.54 -8.87
C SER A 280 10.99 2.53 -9.11
N PHE A 281 11.03 1.87 -10.27
CA PHE A 281 10.20 0.67 -10.52
C PHE A 281 10.82 -0.63 -9.98
N PHE A 282 12.07 -0.60 -9.50
CA PHE A 282 12.83 -1.78 -9.08
C PHE A 282 13.40 -1.60 -7.68
N VAL A 283 12.77 -2.26 -6.71
CA VAL A 283 13.20 -2.40 -5.31
C VAL A 283 14.65 -2.88 -5.16
N SER A 284 15.19 -3.52 -6.19
CA SER A 284 16.57 -4.00 -6.24
C SER A 284 17.63 -2.94 -6.48
N ASP A 285 17.27 -1.73 -6.94
CA ASP A 285 18.20 -0.61 -7.05
C ASP A 285 18.10 0.33 -5.84
N PHE A 286 18.88 0.03 -4.81
CA PHE A 286 19.08 0.89 -3.64
C PHE A 286 20.25 1.88 -3.82
N ILE A 287 20.59 2.28 -5.05
CA ILE A 287 21.77 3.11 -5.36
C ILE A 287 21.43 4.27 -6.30
N GLU A 288 20.70 4.06 -7.39
CA GLU A 288 20.48 5.07 -8.44
C GLU A 288 19.76 6.33 -7.91
N VAL A 289 18.64 6.15 -7.19
CA VAL A 289 17.88 7.28 -6.63
C VAL A 289 18.71 8.06 -5.61
N ASP A 290 19.35 7.35 -4.68
CA ASP A 290 20.17 7.97 -3.65
C ASP A 290 21.36 8.74 -4.25
N GLN A 291 22.04 8.19 -5.27
CA GLN A 291 23.08 8.89 -6.02
C GLN A 291 22.55 10.09 -6.81
N ASN A 292 21.32 10.02 -7.32
CA ASN A 292 20.67 11.13 -8.00
C ASN A 292 20.37 12.31 -7.05
N VAL A 293 20.07 12.04 -5.78
CA VAL A 293 19.99 13.09 -4.76
C VAL A 293 21.38 13.60 -4.40
N THR A 294 22.28 12.71 -3.98
CA THR A 294 23.61 13.07 -3.43
C THR A 294 24.43 13.91 -4.39
N ARG A 295 24.38 13.65 -5.71
CA ARG A 295 25.13 14.42 -6.71
C ARG A 295 24.78 15.93 -6.75
N HIS A 296 23.62 16.31 -6.27
CA HIS A 296 23.15 17.70 -6.25
C HIS A 296 23.35 18.40 -4.90
N VAL A 297 23.58 17.65 -3.80
CA VAL A 297 23.66 18.18 -2.43
C VAL A 297 24.74 19.26 -2.30
N ALA A 298 25.99 18.93 -2.64
CA ALA A 298 27.11 19.89 -2.62
C ALA A 298 26.85 21.16 -3.45
N PHE A 299 26.12 21.03 -4.57
CA PHE A 299 25.77 22.19 -5.39
C PHE A 299 24.75 23.07 -4.67
N GLU A 300 23.61 22.54 -4.23
CA GLU A 300 22.57 23.36 -3.58
C GLU A 300 23.01 23.96 -2.25
N LEU A 301 23.82 23.26 -1.47
CA LEU A 301 24.40 23.79 -0.22
C LEU A 301 25.32 25.01 -0.47
N SER A 302 25.80 25.22 -1.70
CA SER A 302 26.55 26.43 -2.09
C SER A 302 25.66 27.57 -2.64
N GLN A 303 24.37 27.31 -2.91
CA GLN A 303 23.47 28.29 -3.54
C GLN A 303 22.62 29.04 -2.51
N PRO A 304 22.69 30.38 -2.44
CA PRO A 304 21.92 31.15 -1.47
C PRO A 304 20.45 31.35 -1.84
N ASP A 305 20.01 30.95 -3.04
CA ASP A 305 18.80 31.46 -3.70
C ASP A 305 17.50 30.70 -3.40
N TRP A 306 17.55 29.57 -2.67
CA TRP A 306 16.39 28.77 -2.25
C TRP A 306 16.01 29.01 -0.78
N SER A 307 14.76 28.80 -0.40
CA SER A 307 14.31 28.87 1.01
C SER A 307 13.93 27.50 1.59
N ALA A 308 13.55 26.54 0.74
CA ALA A 308 13.48 25.13 1.13
C ALA A 308 14.20 24.22 0.14
N PHE A 309 14.95 23.25 0.67
CA PHE A 309 15.61 22.20 -0.08
C PHE A 309 15.15 20.82 0.43
N ILE A 310 14.46 20.06 -0.41
CA ILE A 310 13.87 18.76 -0.12
C ILE A 310 14.76 17.66 -0.73
N MET A 311 15.09 16.66 0.07
CA MET A 311 15.80 15.44 -0.34
C MET A 311 14.93 14.22 0.00
N HIS A 312 14.80 13.26 -0.92
CA HIS A 312 14.08 12.02 -0.67
C HIS A 312 14.88 10.79 -1.13
N TYR A 313 15.35 10.00 -0.17
CA TYR A 313 16.18 8.81 -0.36
C TYR A 313 15.35 7.54 -0.17
N LEU A 314 15.55 6.52 -1.01
CA LEU A 314 14.78 5.26 -1.00
C LEU A 314 15.61 4.02 -0.59
N GLY A 315 16.95 4.14 -0.51
CA GLY A 315 17.82 2.98 -0.40
C GLY A 315 17.64 2.11 0.85
N LEU A 316 17.08 2.63 1.96
CA LEU A 316 16.79 1.81 3.15
C LEU A 316 15.54 0.94 2.95
N ASP A 317 14.44 1.51 2.46
CA ASP A 317 13.22 0.77 2.14
C ASP A 317 13.46 -0.34 1.10
N HIS A 318 14.16 0.00 0.01
CA HIS A 318 14.57 -0.96 -1.02
C HIS A 318 15.38 -2.15 -0.46
N ILE A 319 16.34 -1.91 0.44
CA ILE A 319 17.08 -2.98 1.14
C ILE A 319 16.15 -3.76 2.08
N GLY A 320 15.20 -3.06 2.72
CA GLY A 320 14.13 -3.60 3.55
C GLY A 320 13.33 -4.66 2.80
N HIS A 321 12.58 -4.27 1.77
CA HIS A 321 11.80 -5.20 0.96
C HIS A 321 12.63 -6.35 0.38
N LYS A 322 13.87 -6.09 -0.06
CA LYS A 322 14.71 -7.11 -0.70
C LYS A 322 15.31 -8.14 0.28
N ALA A 323 15.63 -7.75 1.51
CA ALA A 323 16.43 -8.59 2.42
C ALA A 323 16.14 -8.42 3.94
N GLY A 324 15.12 -7.63 4.29
CA GLY A 324 14.71 -7.30 5.65
C GLY A 324 15.59 -6.25 6.35
N PRO A 325 15.11 -5.68 7.47
CA PRO A 325 15.83 -4.65 8.24
C PRO A 325 17.22 -5.08 8.75
N LYS A 326 17.44 -6.40 8.89
CA LYS A 326 18.69 -7.01 9.35
C LYS A 326 19.61 -7.45 8.21
N SER A 327 19.37 -6.95 7.00
CA SER A 327 20.21 -7.17 5.82
C SER A 327 21.68 -6.77 6.08
N PRO A 328 22.67 -7.53 5.58
CA PRO A 328 24.08 -7.18 5.71
C PRO A 328 24.47 -5.90 4.93
N PHE A 329 23.58 -5.40 4.06
CA PHE A 329 23.75 -4.13 3.35
C PHE A 329 23.29 -2.92 4.18
N MET A 330 22.40 -3.12 5.16
CA MET A 330 21.80 -2.01 5.93
C MET A 330 22.84 -1.15 6.68
N PRO A 331 23.86 -1.72 7.35
CA PRO A 331 24.88 -0.91 8.02
C PRO A 331 25.78 -0.10 7.07
N ALA A 332 25.82 -0.43 5.77
CA ALA A 332 26.51 0.41 4.78
C ALA A 332 25.64 1.60 4.38
N LYS A 333 24.35 1.36 4.10
CA LYS A 333 23.37 2.41 3.77
C LYS A 333 23.12 3.38 4.94
N HIS A 334 23.14 2.90 6.19
CA HIS A 334 23.12 3.79 7.36
C HIS A 334 24.26 4.83 7.34
N ARG A 335 25.49 4.41 7.00
CA ARG A 335 26.64 5.34 6.95
C ARG A 335 26.54 6.31 5.78
N GLU A 336 26.05 5.84 4.63
CA GLU A 336 25.79 6.69 3.47
C GLU A 336 24.83 7.85 3.80
N MET A 337 23.76 7.57 4.55
CA MET A 337 22.84 8.61 5.02
C MET A 337 23.44 9.50 6.11
N ASP A 338 24.26 8.94 7.02
CA ASP A 338 24.98 9.70 8.05
C ASP A 338 26.07 10.63 7.46
N ASP A 339 26.71 10.21 6.36
CA ASP A 339 27.67 11.01 5.60
C ASP A 339 26.97 12.21 4.94
N VAL A 340 25.74 12.05 4.42
CA VAL A 340 24.91 13.16 3.94
C VAL A 340 24.52 14.12 5.07
N VAL A 341 24.14 13.60 6.25
CA VAL A 341 23.86 14.43 7.44
C VAL A 341 25.10 15.25 7.85
N ASN A 342 26.28 14.64 7.77
CA ASN A 342 27.57 15.29 8.04
C ASN A 342 27.90 16.38 7.01
N GLU A 343 27.69 16.14 5.71
CA GLU A 343 27.87 17.14 4.66
C GLU A 343 26.94 18.34 4.87
N VAL A 344 25.64 18.09 5.08
CA VAL A 344 24.64 19.14 5.33
C VAL A 344 24.98 19.94 6.58
N TYR A 345 25.24 19.29 7.71
CA TYR A 345 25.56 19.98 8.97
C TYR A 345 26.88 20.77 8.87
N SER A 346 27.89 20.24 8.17
CA SER A 346 29.14 20.95 7.89
C SER A 346 28.88 22.24 7.10
N ALA A 347 27.99 22.20 6.10
CA ALA A 347 27.58 23.39 5.36
C ALA A 347 26.81 24.38 6.24
N LEU A 348 25.94 23.94 7.16
CA LEU A 348 25.25 24.83 8.11
C LEU A 348 26.22 25.64 8.99
N GLN A 349 27.38 25.09 9.29
CA GLN A 349 28.42 25.76 10.07
C GLN A 349 29.36 26.64 9.23
N GLN A 350 29.61 26.28 7.97
CA GLN A 350 30.63 26.91 7.13
C GLN A 350 30.05 27.99 6.20
N GLU A 351 28.84 27.81 5.68
CA GLU A 351 28.23 28.70 4.71
C GLU A 351 27.44 29.83 5.40
N PRO A 352 27.84 31.11 5.23
CA PRO A 352 27.20 32.23 5.95
C PRO A 352 25.70 32.37 5.64
N HIS A 353 25.28 31.92 4.46
CA HIS A 353 23.89 31.97 4.01
C HIS A 353 23.02 30.84 4.59
N LEU A 354 23.62 29.84 5.27
CA LEU A 354 22.93 28.72 5.91
C LEU A 354 22.87 28.82 7.44
N ASN A 355 23.47 29.85 8.05
CA ASN A 355 23.52 30.03 9.51
C ASN A 355 22.15 30.07 10.23
N SER A 356 21.08 30.32 9.48
CA SER A 356 19.70 30.45 9.92
C SER A 356 18.80 29.37 9.30
N THR A 357 19.36 28.18 9.08
CA THR A 357 18.66 27.03 8.49
C THR A 357 18.29 26.02 9.56
N LEU A 358 17.08 25.49 9.45
CA LEU A 358 16.64 24.28 10.15
C LEU A 358 16.82 23.07 9.24
N PHE A 359 17.55 22.05 9.69
CA PHE A 359 17.62 20.76 9.00
C PHE A 359 16.72 19.75 9.71
N ILE A 360 15.79 19.14 8.99
CA ILE A 360 14.93 18.05 9.48
C ILE A 360 15.34 16.77 8.77
N LEU A 361 15.66 15.74 9.55
CA LEU A 361 15.84 14.36 9.10
C LEU A 361 14.67 13.54 9.64
N CYS A 362 13.89 12.90 8.76
CA CYS A 362 12.79 12.06 9.18
C CYS A 362 12.57 10.82 8.31
N GLY A 363 12.00 9.79 8.91
CA GLY A 363 11.30 8.72 8.20
C GLY A 363 9.83 9.08 7.98
N ASP A 364 9.32 8.68 6.83
CA ASP A 364 7.91 8.72 6.48
C ASP A 364 7.14 7.50 7.04
N HIS A 365 7.79 6.34 7.09
CA HIS A 365 7.41 5.18 7.88
C HIS A 365 8.66 4.40 8.35
N GLY A 366 8.44 3.26 9.01
CA GLY A 366 9.45 2.22 9.19
C GLY A 366 9.12 0.97 8.38
N MET A 367 9.53 -0.20 8.87
CA MET A 367 9.24 -1.51 8.27
C MET A 367 9.16 -2.61 9.33
N ASN A 368 8.40 -3.68 9.05
CA ASN A 368 8.36 -4.86 9.90
C ASN A 368 9.66 -5.71 9.75
N GLU A 369 9.76 -6.80 10.51
CA GLU A 369 10.93 -7.69 10.47
C GLU A 369 11.08 -8.52 9.18
N ALA A 370 10.06 -8.53 8.32
CA ALA A 370 10.11 -9.11 6.98
C ALA A 370 10.56 -8.09 5.91
N GLY A 371 10.65 -6.80 6.24
CA GLY A 371 10.93 -5.73 5.29
C GLY A 371 9.70 -5.16 4.58
N ASN A 372 8.47 -5.53 5.00
CA ASN A 372 7.24 -4.94 4.48
C ASN A 372 6.79 -3.75 5.34
N HIS A 373 5.97 -2.89 4.76
CA HIS A 373 5.30 -1.77 5.43
C HIS A 373 3.83 -1.64 4.96
N GLY A 374 3.14 -0.58 5.37
CA GLY A 374 1.73 -0.32 5.09
C GLY A 374 0.77 -0.70 6.22
N GLY A 375 1.20 -1.56 7.14
CA GLY A 375 0.44 -2.02 8.31
C GLY A 375 0.54 -1.10 9.53
N SER A 376 0.38 -1.70 10.71
CA SER A 376 0.29 -1.01 12.01
C SER A 376 1.20 -1.60 13.09
N SER A 377 2.23 -2.38 12.73
CA SER A 377 3.20 -2.84 13.72
C SER A 377 4.09 -1.69 14.21
N ALA A 378 4.66 -1.83 15.40
CA ALA A 378 5.52 -0.80 15.97
C ALA A 378 6.73 -0.47 15.06
N GLY A 379 7.32 -1.49 14.42
CA GLY A 379 8.42 -1.30 13.47
C GLY A 379 8.02 -0.50 12.22
N GLU A 380 6.77 -0.57 11.77
CA GLU A 380 6.24 0.22 10.64
C GLU A 380 5.83 1.63 11.04
N THR A 381 5.37 1.81 12.28
CA THR A 381 4.71 3.03 12.76
C THR A 381 5.63 3.94 13.58
N SER A 382 6.90 3.58 13.80
CA SER A 382 7.86 4.33 14.62
C SER A 382 9.13 4.80 13.87
N PRO A 383 9.03 5.60 12.80
CA PRO A 383 10.19 6.24 12.17
C PRO A 383 10.97 7.18 13.09
N ALA A 384 12.25 7.38 12.76
CA ALA A 384 13.08 8.42 13.38
C ALA A 384 12.64 9.82 12.93
N LEU A 385 12.78 10.82 13.80
CA LEU A 385 12.57 12.24 13.51
C LEU A 385 13.55 13.09 14.32
N LEU A 386 14.37 13.90 13.64
CA LEU A 386 15.34 14.79 14.25
C LEU A 386 15.22 16.19 13.66
N PHE A 387 15.28 17.19 14.53
CA PHE A 387 15.47 18.59 14.17
C PHE A 387 16.91 18.96 14.49
N ILE A 388 17.63 19.54 13.55
CA ILE A 388 19.07 19.72 13.58
C ILE A 388 19.40 21.17 13.18
N SER A 389 20.16 21.88 14.01
CA SER A 389 20.77 23.17 13.65
C SER A 389 21.79 23.58 14.73
N PRO A 390 22.89 24.26 14.38
CA PRO A 390 23.77 24.88 15.38
C PRO A 390 23.02 25.79 16.37
N LYS A 391 21.94 26.45 15.93
CA LYS A 391 21.09 27.28 16.81
C LYS A 391 20.40 26.51 17.95
N LEU A 392 20.23 25.19 17.85
CA LEU A 392 19.55 24.41 18.89
C LEU A 392 20.40 24.21 20.16
N GLU A 393 21.73 24.39 20.09
CA GLU A 393 22.63 24.29 21.24
C GLU A 393 22.21 25.21 22.40
N GLN A 394 21.63 26.37 22.09
CA GLN A 394 21.14 27.34 23.07
C GLN A 394 20.03 26.80 24.00
N LEU A 395 19.35 25.72 23.60
CA LEU A 395 18.31 25.08 24.40
C LEU A 395 18.89 24.22 25.54
N GLY A 396 20.18 23.88 25.51
CA GLY A 396 20.82 23.06 26.54
C GLY A 396 20.29 21.63 26.60
N THR A 397 19.81 21.10 25.47
CA THR A 397 19.14 19.80 25.35
C THR A 397 20.10 18.67 24.98
N GLN A 398 21.27 18.58 25.65
CA GLN A 398 22.17 17.43 25.48
C GLN A 398 21.50 16.14 26.00
N LEU A 399 21.30 15.17 25.11
CA LEU A 399 20.70 13.88 25.46
C LEU A 399 21.70 12.73 25.32
N GLN A 400 21.44 11.63 26.05
CA GLN A 400 22.21 10.41 25.86
C GLN A 400 21.91 9.82 24.48
N SER A 401 22.95 9.42 23.75
CA SER A 401 22.84 8.71 22.47
C SER A 401 24.15 7.97 22.17
N PRO A 402 24.14 6.73 21.66
CA PRO A 402 22.98 5.85 21.43
C PRO A 402 22.31 5.41 22.75
N ILE A 403 21.06 4.94 22.65
CA ILE A 403 20.29 4.38 23.77
C ILE A 403 19.61 3.07 23.38
N GLY A 404 19.16 2.30 24.38
CA GLY A 404 18.28 1.15 24.17
C GLY A 404 16.82 1.57 23.98
N GLN A 405 16.02 0.70 23.34
CA GLN A 405 14.57 0.90 23.19
C GLN A 405 13.84 0.80 24.55
N ASN A 406 12.84 1.65 24.74
CA ASN A 406 11.94 1.67 25.89
C ASN A 406 10.54 1.19 25.45
N GLY A 407 10.39 -0.11 25.23
CA GLY A 407 9.18 -0.69 24.62
C GLY A 407 9.43 -1.14 23.18
N ASP A 408 8.39 -1.14 22.36
CA ASP A 408 8.48 -1.54 20.95
C ASP A 408 8.83 -0.32 20.08
N PHE A 409 10.11 -0.19 19.70
CA PHE A 409 10.65 0.86 18.84
C PHE A 409 10.58 2.32 19.35
N GLU A 410 10.11 2.57 20.57
CA GLU A 410 10.22 3.88 21.23
C GLU A 410 11.64 4.09 21.80
N TYR A 411 12.30 5.20 21.46
CA TYR A 411 13.65 5.56 21.94
C TYR A 411 13.64 6.88 22.71
N TYR A 412 13.25 7.96 22.04
CA TYR A 412 13.06 9.29 22.63
C TYR A 412 11.56 9.60 22.77
N ARG A 413 11.21 10.82 23.20
CA ARG A 413 9.82 11.27 23.31
C ARG A 413 9.06 10.97 22.01
N THR A 414 7.90 10.31 22.15
CA THR A 414 6.99 10.08 21.03
C THR A 414 6.22 11.35 20.69
N VAL A 415 6.15 11.70 19.40
CA VAL A 415 5.32 12.78 18.83
C VAL A 415 4.54 12.22 17.64
N GLU A 416 3.39 12.79 17.30
CA GLU A 416 2.69 12.35 16.08
C GLU A 416 3.40 12.94 14.86
N GLN A 417 3.53 12.18 13.77
CA GLN A 417 4.25 12.65 12.58
C GLN A 417 3.65 13.93 11.97
N VAL A 418 2.35 14.17 12.17
CA VAL A 418 1.65 15.40 11.75
C VAL A 418 2.08 16.65 12.53
N ASP A 419 2.69 16.50 13.72
CA ASP A 419 3.20 17.59 14.57
C ASP A 419 4.36 18.37 13.91
N ILE A 420 5.00 17.79 12.88
CA ILE A 420 6.00 18.46 12.05
C ILE A 420 5.43 19.72 11.40
N THR A 421 4.21 19.68 10.85
CA THR A 421 3.61 20.81 10.10
C THR A 421 3.46 22.09 10.94
N PRO A 422 2.76 22.11 12.10
CA PRO A 422 2.63 23.31 12.90
C PRO A 422 3.97 23.74 13.54
N THR A 423 4.84 22.79 13.88
CA THR A 423 6.17 23.07 14.44
C THR A 423 7.04 23.81 13.43
N LEU A 424 7.13 23.29 12.20
CA LEU A 424 7.85 23.92 11.10
C LEU A 424 7.25 25.29 10.72
N ALA A 425 5.92 25.38 10.68
CA ALA A 425 5.24 26.65 10.40
C ALA A 425 5.58 27.73 11.45
N GLY A 426 5.51 27.41 12.74
CA GLY A 426 5.90 28.35 13.79
C GLY A 426 7.39 28.74 13.72
N LEU A 427 8.28 27.78 13.49
CA LEU A 427 9.73 28.01 13.40
C LEU A 427 10.15 28.86 12.19
N LEU A 428 9.45 28.77 11.06
CA LEU A 428 9.68 29.56 9.83
C LEU A 428 8.83 30.83 9.74
N GLY A 429 7.96 31.11 10.72
CA GLY A 429 7.05 32.27 10.68
C GLY A 429 5.97 32.17 9.57
N LEU A 430 5.47 30.97 9.31
CA LEU A 430 4.41 30.68 8.34
C LEU A 430 3.04 30.51 9.02
N PRO A 431 1.92 30.72 8.32
CA PRO A 431 0.62 30.21 8.72
C PRO A 431 0.65 28.68 8.86
N ILE A 432 -0.04 28.15 9.87
CA ILE A 432 -0.24 26.70 10.01
C ILE A 432 -1.28 26.25 8.98
N SER A 433 -0.98 25.20 8.21
CA SER A 433 -1.85 24.70 7.14
C SER A 433 -3.28 24.44 7.62
N ARG A 434 -4.29 24.91 6.89
CA ARG A 434 -5.71 24.92 7.33
C ARG A 434 -6.22 23.59 7.88
N ASN A 435 -5.82 22.47 7.27
CA ASN A 435 -6.29 21.13 7.60
C ASN A 435 -5.30 20.34 8.48
N SER A 436 -4.33 21.02 9.08
CA SER A 436 -3.36 20.41 10.01
C SER A 436 -4.07 19.92 11.27
N LEU A 437 -3.74 18.70 11.68
CA LEU A 437 -4.14 18.05 12.91
C LEU A 437 -2.99 17.93 13.93
N GLY A 438 -1.81 18.46 13.58
CA GLY A 438 -0.62 18.44 14.43
C GLY A 438 -0.71 19.41 15.61
N ILE A 439 0.11 19.13 16.61
CA ILE A 439 0.38 19.98 17.78
C ILE A 439 1.81 20.53 17.66
N PHE A 440 2.03 21.79 18.03
CA PHE A 440 3.37 22.38 18.07
C PHE A 440 4.22 21.67 19.14
N ILE A 441 5.39 21.14 18.75
CA ILE A 441 6.26 20.35 19.63
C ILE A 441 6.83 21.25 20.77
N PRO A 442 6.52 20.98 22.05
CA PRO A 442 6.77 21.94 23.14
C PRO A 442 8.24 22.30 23.37
N GLU A 443 9.15 21.39 23.05
CA GLU A 443 10.61 21.55 23.17
C GLU A 443 11.12 22.80 22.42
N PHE A 444 10.50 23.17 21.30
CA PHE A 444 10.90 24.34 20.50
C PHE A 444 10.32 25.67 20.99
N LEU A 445 9.39 25.68 21.96
CA LEU A 445 8.83 26.93 22.49
C LEU A 445 9.91 27.81 23.15
N ASN A 446 10.99 27.21 23.64
CA ASN A 446 12.10 27.94 24.25
C ASN A 446 13.05 28.58 23.22
N MET A 447 12.75 28.50 21.91
CA MET A 447 13.43 29.31 20.89
C MET A 447 12.98 30.78 20.90
N TRP A 448 11.91 31.13 21.62
CA TRP A 448 11.47 32.50 21.86
C TRP A 448 11.63 32.87 23.34
N ASP A 449 12.26 34.00 23.64
CA ASP A 449 12.48 34.46 25.02
C ASP A 449 11.17 34.86 25.72
N SER A 450 10.23 35.46 24.97
CA SER A 450 9.00 36.00 25.55
C SER A 450 7.94 34.91 25.74
N ASP A 451 7.55 34.69 27.00
CA ASP A 451 6.38 33.88 27.37
C ASP A 451 5.08 34.31 26.64
N GLY A 452 4.97 35.59 26.24
CA GLY A 452 3.88 36.07 25.39
C GLY A 452 3.94 35.56 23.95
N GLN A 453 5.14 35.43 23.37
CA GLN A 453 5.34 34.83 22.04
C GLN A 453 5.04 33.33 22.07
N LYS A 454 5.49 32.62 23.12
CA LYS A 454 5.16 31.19 23.34
C LYS A 454 3.66 30.95 23.41
N LEU A 455 2.93 31.80 24.15
CA LEU A 455 1.46 31.73 24.19
C LEU A 455 0.82 32.04 22.84
N LYS A 456 1.32 33.01 22.06
CA LYS A 456 0.81 33.29 20.71
C LYS A 456 0.95 32.06 19.79
N ILE A 457 2.11 31.38 19.80
CA ILE A 457 2.35 30.15 19.01
C ILE A 457 1.32 29.05 19.36
N LEU A 458 1.16 28.74 20.64
CA LEU A 458 0.22 27.72 21.10
C LEU A 458 -1.24 28.10 20.82
N HIS A 459 -1.61 29.38 21.01
CA HIS A 459 -2.96 29.87 20.74
C HIS A 459 -3.32 29.82 19.25
N ARG A 460 -2.38 30.12 18.33
CA ARG A 460 -2.58 29.95 16.88
C ARG A 460 -2.85 28.49 16.51
N ASN A 461 -2.05 27.57 17.02
CA ASN A 461 -2.23 26.15 16.77
C ASN A 461 -3.58 25.65 17.30
N ALA A 462 -3.97 26.09 18.51
CA ALA A 462 -5.30 25.78 19.05
C ALA A 462 -6.42 26.34 18.17
N ARG A 463 -6.36 27.62 17.79
CA ARG A 463 -7.36 28.27 16.92
C ARG A 463 -7.51 27.55 15.57
N GLN A 464 -6.40 27.28 14.87
CA GLN A 464 -6.43 26.55 13.58
C GLN A 464 -7.01 25.15 13.72
N LEU A 465 -6.58 24.38 14.73
CA LEU A 465 -7.07 23.03 14.94
C LEU A 465 -8.56 23.02 15.28
N LEU A 466 -9.02 23.95 16.12
CA LEU A 466 -10.43 24.06 16.50
C LEU A 466 -11.33 24.56 15.37
N THR A 467 -10.83 25.39 14.45
CA THR A 467 -11.56 25.69 13.19
C THR A 467 -11.77 24.43 12.35
N THR A 468 -10.82 23.50 12.37
CA THR A 468 -10.94 22.19 11.68
C THR A 468 -11.96 21.29 12.39
N VAL A 469 -12.01 21.31 13.73
CA VAL A 469 -13.06 20.64 14.54
C VAL A 469 -14.45 21.21 14.22
N GLU A 470 -14.61 22.53 14.20
CA GLU A 470 -15.88 23.22 13.90
C GLU A 470 -16.41 22.87 12.50
N ALA A 471 -15.52 22.84 11.50
CA ALA A 471 -15.86 22.45 10.13
C ALA A 471 -16.28 20.98 10.00
N THR A 472 -15.77 20.11 10.88
CA THR A 472 -16.06 18.66 10.88
C THR A 472 -17.33 18.33 11.69
N PHE A 473 -17.60 19.11 12.74
CA PHE A 473 -18.72 18.90 13.67
C PHE A 473 -19.63 20.13 13.78
N PRO A 474 -20.21 20.62 12.66
CA PRO A 474 -21.01 21.83 12.64
C PRO A 474 -22.19 21.75 13.62
N GLY A 475 -22.33 22.75 14.49
CA GLY A 475 -23.38 22.83 15.50
C GLY A 475 -23.17 21.98 16.76
N SER A 476 -22.14 21.13 16.80
CA SER A 476 -21.72 20.41 18.03
C SER A 476 -20.52 21.07 18.73
N PHE A 477 -19.79 21.91 18.00
CA PHE A 477 -18.68 22.73 18.49
C PHE A 477 -18.79 24.13 17.87
N SER A 478 -18.32 25.17 18.58
CA SER A 478 -18.11 26.51 18.02
C SER A 478 -16.89 27.19 18.63
N SER A 479 -16.02 27.74 17.78
CA SER A 479 -14.79 28.42 18.22
C SER A 479 -15.02 29.83 18.75
N GLU A 480 -16.09 30.52 18.33
CA GLU A 480 -16.31 31.96 18.64
C GLU A 480 -17.20 32.22 19.87
N ASN A 481 -18.22 31.38 20.14
CA ASN A 481 -19.19 31.61 21.22
C ASN A 481 -19.38 30.37 22.12
N PRO A 482 -18.46 30.10 23.07
CA PRO A 482 -18.53 28.96 23.97
C PRO A 482 -19.52 29.17 25.14
N THR A 483 -20.79 29.48 24.85
CA THR A 483 -21.81 29.74 25.89
C THR A 483 -22.91 28.68 25.92
N GLY A 484 -23.22 28.17 27.11
CA GLY A 484 -24.43 27.37 27.37
C GLY A 484 -24.26 25.85 27.54
N LEU A 485 -23.03 25.33 27.64
CA LEU A 485 -22.81 23.94 28.04
C LEU A 485 -22.65 23.80 29.56
N ASP A 486 -23.17 22.70 30.10
CA ASP A 486 -22.79 22.20 31.42
C ASP A 486 -21.41 21.53 31.32
N CYS A 487 -20.42 22.14 31.97
CA CYS A 487 -19.04 21.69 31.97
C CYS A 487 -18.66 20.89 33.23
N GLU A 488 -19.61 20.60 34.14
CA GLU A 488 -19.35 19.71 35.29
C GLU A 488 -19.21 18.25 34.85
N VAL A 489 -19.98 17.82 33.83
CA VAL A 489 -19.88 16.48 33.22
C VAL A 489 -20.01 16.54 31.69
N PRO A 490 -18.89 16.63 30.93
CA PRO A 490 -18.93 16.65 29.47
C PRO A 490 -19.50 15.34 28.89
N ALA A 491 -20.55 15.45 28.07
CA ALA A 491 -21.22 14.30 27.46
C ALA A 491 -20.43 13.61 26.32
N SER A 492 -19.39 14.25 25.80
CA SER A 492 -18.52 13.75 24.73
C SER A 492 -17.16 14.45 24.74
N ASP A 493 -16.17 13.91 24.03
CA ASP A 493 -14.86 14.57 23.88
C ASP A 493 -14.94 15.91 23.13
N ILE A 494 -15.92 16.08 22.24
CA ILE A 494 -16.19 17.36 21.56
C ILE A 494 -16.72 18.39 22.58
N ALA A 495 -17.65 17.99 23.45
CA ALA A 495 -18.12 18.84 24.55
C ALA A 495 -16.99 19.17 25.55
N ARG A 496 -16.08 18.22 25.80
CA ARG A 496 -14.89 18.44 26.64
C ARG A 496 -13.95 19.46 26.01
N ALA A 497 -13.68 19.36 24.71
CA ALA A 497 -12.89 20.36 23.97
C ALA A 497 -13.54 21.75 24.02
N GLN A 498 -14.87 21.84 23.86
CA GLN A 498 -15.62 23.10 23.97
C GLN A 498 -15.48 23.76 25.35
N CYS A 499 -15.63 22.98 26.42
CA CYS A 499 -15.49 23.47 27.80
C CYS A 499 -14.06 23.94 28.11
N LEU A 500 -13.04 23.18 27.69
CA LEU A 500 -11.64 23.56 27.88
C LEU A 500 -11.27 24.80 27.06
N TRP A 501 -11.79 24.95 25.83
CA TRP A 501 -11.59 26.15 25.03
C TRP A 501 -12.24 27.39 25.67
N SER A 502 -13.44 27.25 26.24
CA SER A 502 -14.06 28.30 27.06
C SER A 502 -13.15 28.71 28.21
N ARG A 503 -12.59 27.72 28.93
CA ARG A 503 -11.70 27.97 30.07
C ARG A 503 -10.40 28.65 29.65
N VAL A 504 -9.85 28.33 28.49
CA VAL A 504 -8.69 29.06 27.91
C VAL A 504 -9.04 30.54 27.70
N HIS A 505 -10.21 30.86 27.13
CA HIS A 505 -10.65 32.25 26.94
C HIS A 505 -10.86 33.00 28.27
N GLU A 506 -11.38 32.35 29.31
CA GLU A 506 -11.45 32.93 30.66
C GLU A 506 -10.06 33.23 31.22
N LEU A 507 -9.13 32.27 31.15
CA LEU A 507 -7.77 32.44 31.65
C LEU A 507 -7.01 33.57 30.94
N PHE A 508 -7.23 33.78 29.63
CA PHE A 508 -6.69 34.93 28.90
C PHE A 508 -7.25 36.29 29.37
N ARG A 509 -8.45 36.33 29.98
CA ARG A 509 -9.04 37.54 30.56
C ARG A 509 -8.63 37.76 32.03
N GLU A 510 -8.52 36.68 32.80
CA GLU A 510 -8.30 36.71 34.25
C GLU A 510 -6.81 36.78 34.65
N THR A 511 -5.89 36.23 33.83
CA THR A 511 -4.51 36.00 34.27
C THR A 511 -3.59 37.20 34.01
N ASN A 512 -2.91 37.67 35.07
CA ASN A 512 -1.83 38.66 34.97
C ASN A 512 -0.69 38.16 34.06
N LYS A 513 -0.10 39.07 33.26
CA LYS A 513 0.93 38.76 32.24
C LYS A 513 2.09 37.89 32.74
N GLU A 514 2.54 38.07 33.98
CA GLU A 514 3.67 37.33 34.57
C GLU A 514 3.39 35.85 34.85
N MET A 515 2.12 35.48 35.10
CA MET A 515 1.72 34.09 35.38
C MET A 515 0.99 33.44 34.20
N ALA A 516 0.69 34.23 33.15
CA ALA A 516 -0.06 33.82 31.97
C ALA A 516 0.46 32.52 31.36
N PHE A 517 1.78 32.40 31.07
CA PHE A 517 2.31 31.20 30.43
C PHE A 517 2.18 29.95 31.31
N ARG A 518 2.47 30.05 32.62
CA ARG A 518 2.37 28.91 33.55
C ARG A 518 0.95 28.39 33.72
N THR A 519 -0.06 29.26 33.64
CA THR A 519 -1.47 28.88 33.81
C THR A 519 -2.15 28.49 32.50
N ILE A 520 -1.88 29.22 31.41
CA ILE A 520 -2.57 29.05 30.12
C ILE A 520 -1.93 27.97 29.26
N SER A 521 -0.59 27.82 29.29
CA SER A 521 0.10 26.83 28.45
C SER A 521 -0.39 25.38 28.70
N PRO A 522 -0.57 24.89 29.94
CA PRO A 522 -1.13 23.55 30.17
C PRO A 522 -2.53 23.38 29.60
N ALA A 523 -3.42 24.38 29.76
CA ALA A 523 -4.78 24.33 29.24
C ALA A 523 -4.82 24.33 27.70
N LEU A 524 -3.94 25.08 27.03
CA LEU A 524 -3.80 25.04 25.57
C LEU A 524 -3.35 23.65 25.08
N HIS A 525 -2.36 23.04 25.74
CA HIS A 525 -1.92 21.67 25.40
C HIS A 525 -3.02 20.63 25.63
N GLU A 526 -3.86 20.78 26.67
CA GLU A 526 -4.98 19.88 26.93
C GLU A 526 -6.06 19.98 25.84
N VAL A 527 -6.45 21.20 25.46
CA VAL A 527 -7.35 21.46 24.32
C VAL A 527 -6.80 20.86 23.03
N LEU A 528 -5.53 21.14 22.71
CA LEU A 528 -4.83 20.64 21.53
C LEU A 528 -4.82 19.11 21.49
N GLY A 529 -4.45 18.46 22.60
CA GLY A 529 -4.41 17.01 22.72
C GLY A 529 -5.78 16.37 22.52
N ILE A 530 -6.85 16.92 23.08
CA ILE A 530 -8.21 16.38 22.92
C ILE A 530 -8.70 16.59 21.48
N ALA A 531 -8.47 17.78 20.90
CA ALA A 531 -8.85 18.08 19.52
C ALA A 531 -8.11 17.16 18.52
N GLN A 532 -6.80 16.95 18.68
CA GLN A 532 -6.03 16.02 17.86
C GLN A 532 -6.55 14.57 17.98
N ASN A 533 -6.85 14.10 19.20
CA ASN A 533 -7.40 12.76 19.42
C ASN A 533 -8.79 12.57 18.78
N VAL A 534 -9.69 13.55 18.92
CA VAL A 534 -11.02 13.54 18.28
C VAL A 534 -10.86 13.52 16.76
N MET A 535 -10.04 14.40 16.19
CA MET A 535 -9.88 14.50 14.73
C MET A 535 -9.19 13.27 14.14
N SER A 536 -8.20 12.71 14.83
CA SER A 536 -7.48 11.50 14.39
C SER A 536 -8.36 10.25 14.47
N SER A 537 -9.20 10.11 15.50
CA SER A 537 -10.18 9.00 15.58
C SER A 537 -11.32 9.17 14.57
N THR A 538 -11.71 10.41 14.24
CA THR A 538 -12.69 10.72 13.19
C THR A 538 -12.23 10.28 11.79
N ALA A 539 -10.93 10.03 11.58
CA ALA A 539 -10.42 9.47 10.34
C ALA A 539 -11.04 8.09 10.00
N SER A 540 -11.57 7.37 11.00
CA SER A 540 -12.25 6.07 10.91
C SER A 540 -13.77 6.16 11.12
N ASN A 541 -14.38 7.34 11.00
CA ASN A 541 -15.81 7.55 11.25
C ASN A 541 -16.68 7.05 10.07
N TYR A 542 -16.87 5.74 9.98
CA TYR A 542 -17.63 5.09 8.90
C TYR A 542 -19.13 5.42 8.95
N ASP A 543 -19.78 5.52 7.78
CA ASP A 543 -21.25 5.55 7.70
C ASP A 543 -21.80 4.14 7.94
N VAL A 544 -22.03 3.83 9.22
CA VAL A 544 -22.56 2.54 9.70
C VAL A 544 -23.89 2.17 9.04
N SER A 545 -24.69 3.15 8.60
CA SER A 545 -25.96 2.89 7.91
C SER A 545 -25.71 2.31 6.51
N ARG A 546 -24.76 2.88 5.76
CA ARG A 546 -24.32 2.33 4.46
C ARG A 546 -23.58 0.99 4.62
N LEU A 547 -22.73 0.84 5.64
CA LEU A 547 -22.09 -0.45 5.93
C LEU A 547 -23.15 -1.53 6.17
N GLY A 548 -24.13 -1.25 7.02
CA GLY A 548 -25.24 -2.16 7.32
C GLY A 548 -26.09 -2.49 6.09
N LEU A 549 -26.39 -1.50 5.24
CA LEU A 549 -27.12 -1.72 3.98
C LEU A 549 -26.33 -2.59 3.00
N GLY A 550 -25.03 -2.33 2.81
CA GLY A 550 -24.16 -3.13 1.95
C GLY A 550 -24.07 -4.58 2.44
N LEU A 551 -23.89 -4.78 3.75
CA LEU A 551 -23.89 -6.10 4.40
C LEU A 551 -25.24 -6.82 4.25
N LEU A 552 -26.37 -6.10 4.33
CA LEU A 552 -27.70 -6.66 4.12
C LEU A 552 -27.90 -7.12 2.66
N ILE A 553 -27.43 -6.34 1.68
CA ILE A 553 -27.49 -6.69 0.26
C ILE A 553 -26.65 -7.94 -0.03
N THR A 554 -25.40 -8.01 0.46
CA THR A 554 -24.54 -9.19 0.27
C THR A 554 -25.08 -10.43 0.99
N THR A 555 -25.66 -10.26 2.19
CA THR A 555 -26.31 -11.36 2.92
C THR A 555 -27.54 -11.87 2.18
N ALA A 556 -28.37 -10.98 1.62
CA ALA A 556 -29.51 -11.37 0.79
C ALA A 556 -29.05 -12.13 -0.48
N ALA A 557 -27.96 -11.70 -1.12
CA ALA A 557 -27.38 -12.40 -2.27
C ALA A 557 -26.89 -13.82 -1.89
N ALA A 558 -26.23 -13.99 -0.75
CA ALA A 558 -25.81 -15.30 -0.25
C ALA A 558 -27.02 -16.22 0.04
N LEU A 559 -28.07 -15.68 0.68
CA LEU A 559 -29.31 -16.41 0.97
C LEU A 559 -30.07 -16.83 -0.29
N LEU A 560 -30.06 -16.03 -1.37
CA LEU A 560 -30.64 -16.38 -2.67
C LEU A 560 -29.97 -17.61 -3.31
N VAL A 561 -28.67 -17.79 -3.10
CA VAL A 561 -27.88 -18.90 -3.67
C VAL A 561 -27.91 -20.17 -2.81
N LEU A 562 -28.18 -20.03 -1.51
CA LEU A 562 -28.18 -21.12 -0.53
C LEU A 562 -29.07 -22.33 -0.90
N PRO A 563 -30.29 -22.20 -1.48
CA PRO A 563 -31.08 -23.34 -1.95
C PRO A 563 -30.42 -24.12 -3.10
N THR A 564 -29.77 -23.40 -4.02
CA THR A 564 -29.08 -24.01 -5.18
C THR A 564 -27.82 -24.75 -4.73
N VAL A 565 -27.05 -24.14 -3.82
CA VAL A 565 -25.85 -24.76 -3.22
C VAL A 565 -26.21 -25.95 -2.35
N SER A 566 -27.19 -25.81 -1.44
CA SER A 566 -27.59 -26.92 -0.56
C SER A 566 -28.15 -28.12 -1.33
N HIS A 567 -28.93 -27.91 -2.39
CA HIS A 567 -29.37 -28.98 -3.29
C HIS A 567 -28.19 -29.72 -3.96
N GLN A 568 -27.16 -28.99 -4.40
CA GLN A 568 -25.98 -29.60 -5.02
C GLN A 568 -25.07 -30.30 -3.98
N CYS A 569 -24.93 -29.73 -2.79
CA CYS A 569 -24.24 -30.34 -1.65
C CYS A 569 -24.93 -31.63 -1.17
N ALA A 570 -26.27 -31.66 -1.17
CA ALA A 570 -27.05 -32.84 -0.79
C ALA A 570 -26.81 -34.06 -1.71
N ARG A 571 -26.39 -33.86 -2.96
CA ARG A 571 -25.96 -34.96 -3.86
C ARG A 571 -24.65 -35.63 -3.43
N SER A 572 -23.82 -34.97 -2.61
CA SER A 572 -22.54 -35.49 -2.14
C SER A 572 -22.30 -35.06 -0.69
N TYR A 573 -23.02 -35.70 0.24
CA TYR A 573 -23.05 -35.37 1.67
C TYR A 573 -21.68 -34.98 2.25
N HIS A 574 -20.64 -35.79 2.01
CA HIS A 574 -19.30 -35.51 2.55
C HIS A 574 -18.58 -34.32 1.91
N ALA A 575 -18.78 -34.08 0.61
CA ALA A 575 -18.19 -32.91 -0.05
C ALA A 575 -18.92 -31.63 0.36
N GLY A 576 -20.26 -31.71 0.51
CA GLY A 576 -21.06 -30.63 1.06
C GLY A 576 -20.71 -30.30 2.52
N LEU A 577 -20.51 -31.32 3.35
CA LEU A 577 -20.07 -31.16 4.74
C LEU A 577 -18.67 -30.55 4.83
N PHE A 578 -17.73 -31.01 4.00
CA PHE A 578 -16.39 -30.43 3.95
C PHE A 578 -16.41 -28.97 3.50
N LEU A 579 -17.16 -28.64 2.45
CA LEU A 579 -17.35 -27.26 1.99
C LEU A 579 -17.97 -26.38 3.08
N ALA A 580 -18.98 -26.88 3.80
CA ALA A 580 -19.60 -26.15 4.91
C ALA A 580 -18.61 -25.90 6.06
N LEU A 581 -17.84 -26.91 6.48
CA LEU A 581 -16.81 -26.77 7.51
C LEU A 581 -15.69 -25.82 7.08
N MET A 582 -15.28 -25.85 5.81
CA MET A 582 -14.31 -24.93 5.24
C MET A 582 -14.82 -23.49 5.27
N VAL A 583 -16.05 -23.23 4.80
CA VAL A 583 -16.65 -21.89 4.82
C VAL A 583 -16.81 -21.36 6.25
N ILE A 584 -17.26 -22.19 7.20
CA ILE A 584 -17.39 -21.80 8.61
C ILE A 584 -16.01 -21.53 9.24
N GLY A 585 -15.02 -22.39 8.99
CA GLY A 585 -13.65 -22.19 9.47
C GLY A 585 -12.98 -20.94 8.90
N TYR A 586 -13.19 -20.67 7.62
CA TYR A 586 -12.70 -19.46 6.94
C TYR A 586 -13.42 -18.20 7.44
N GLY A 587 -14.71 -18.29 7.77
CA GLY A 587 -15.41 -17.19 8.47
C GLY A 587 -14.85 -16.94 9.87
N ALA A 588 -14.53 -18.01 10.62
CA ALA A 588 -14.04 -17.90 11.99
C ALA A 588 -12.62 -17.31 12.10
N MET A 589 -11.73 -17.58 11.13
CA MET A 589 -10.39 -16.99 11.12
C MET A 589 -10.38 -15.49 10.84
N MET A 590 -11.36 -14.95 10.11
CA MET A 590 -11.47 -13.51 9.82
C MET A 590 -11.76 -12.63 11.05
N PHE A 591 -11.93 -13.22 12.24
CA PHE A 591 -12.18 -12.49 13.48
C PHE A 591 -10.92 -11.85 14.11
N ALA A 592 -9.71 -12.22 13.69
CA ALA A 592 -8.46 -11.68 14.23
C ALA A 592 -7.44 -11.38 13.12
N SER A 593 -6.83 -10.19 13.14
CA SER A 593 -5.83 -9.77 12.12
C SER A 593 -4.69 -10.78 11.97
N SER A 594 -4.12 -11.25 13.08
CA SER A 594 -3.05 -12.27 13.09
C SER A 594 -3.41 -13.62 12.45
N TYR A 595 -4.70 -13.92 12.25
CA TYR A 595 -5.15 -15.09 11.49
C TYR A 595 -5.35 -14.80 10.00
N VAL A 596 -5.66 -13.55 9.64
CA VAL A 596 -5.70 -13.05 8.26
C VAL A 596 -4.27 -12.91 7.71
N GLU A 597 -3.34 -12.39 8.51
CA GLU A 597 -1.90 -12.33 8.20
C GLU A 597 -1.26 -13.72 8.00
N GLU A 598 -1.89 -14.77 8.56
CA GLU A 598 -1.46 -16.16 8.47
C GLU A 598 -2.43 -17.05 7.66
N GLU A 599 -3.19 -16.47 6.73
CA GLU A 599 -4.27 -17.15 5.97
C GLU A 599 -3.80 -18.42 5.25
N GLN A 600 -2.58 -18.41 4.69
CA GLN A 600 -1.92 -19.57 4.09
C GLN A 600 -1.96 -20.82 4.97
N GLN A 601 -1.85 -20.68 6.30
CA GLN A 601 -1.82 -21.82 7.22
C GLN A 601 -3.17 -22.55 7.20
N PHE A 602 -4.28 -21.81 7.13
CA PHE A 602 -5.62 -22.38 7.00
C PHE A 602 -5.73 -23.20 5.72
N TRP A 603 -5.34 -22.64 4.57
CA TRP A 603 -5.36 -23.36 3.29
C TRP A 603 -4.50 -24.62 3.31
N TYR A 604 -3.28 -24.57 3.87
CA TYR A 604 -2.45 -25.77 4.05
C TYR A 604 -3.14 -26.85 4.91
N TRP A 605 -3.77 -26.48 6.03
CA TRP A 605 -4.48 -27.45 6.88
C TRP A 605 -5.73 -28.03 6.21
N ILE A 606 -6.56 -27.19 5.56
CA ILE A 606 -7.76 -27.60 4.83
C ILE A 606 -7.41 -28.53 3.67
N CYS A 607 -6.42 -28.19 2.84
CA CYS A 607 -5.97 -29.05 1.75
C CYS A 607 -5.41 -30.39 2.27
N SER A 608 -4.66 -30.38 3.38
CA SER A 608 -4.15 -31.62 4.00
C SER A 608 -5.30 -32.52 4.45
N GLY A 609 -6.30 -31.93 5.12
CA GLY A 609 -7.51 -32.63 5.58
C GLY A 609 -8.32 -33.21 4.44
N TRP A 610 -8.45 -32.49 3.31
CA TRP A 610 -9.16 -32.97 2.13
C TRP A 610 -8.45 -34.14 1.46
N ILE A 611 -7.13 -34.04 1.25
CA ILE A 611 -6.30 -35.13 0.68
C ILE A 611 -6.41 -36.40 1.55
N PHE A 612 -6.33 -36.24 2.87
CA PHE A 612 -6.48 -37.35 3.82
C PHE A 612 -7.89 -37.97 3.80
N TYR A 613 -8.94 -37.15 3.74
CA TYR A 613 -10.32 -37.62 3.61
C TYR A 613 -10.54 -38.40 2.29
N LEU A 614 -10.07 -37.85 1.17
CA LEU A 614 -10.17 -38.50 -0.15
C LEU A 614 -9.41 -39.84 -0.17
N HIS A 615 -8.25 -39.91 0.48
CA HIS A 615 -7.50 -41.16 0.64
C HIS A 615 -8.34 -42.24 1.34
N ILE A 616 -8.87 -41.96 2.53
CA ILE A 616 -9.72 -42.90 3.30
C ILE A 616 -10.92 -43.34 2.46
N LYS A 617 -11.61 -42.38 1.80
CA LYS A 617 -12.77 -42.68 0.94
C LYS A 617 -12.39 -43.60 -0.23
N SER A 618 -11.24 -43.37 -0.85
CA SER A 618 -10.75 -44.17 -1.98
C SER A 618 -10.41 -45.62 -1.61
N GLY A 619 -9.93 -45.84 -0.37
CA GLY A 619 -9.73 -47.17 0.21
C GLY A 619 -11.06 -47.85 0.56
N ALA A 620 -11.96 -47.14 1.24
CA ALA A 620 -13.26 -47.67 1.66
C ALA A 620 -14.12 -48.14 0.48
N TYR A 621 -14.14 -47.39 -0.63
CA TYR A 621 -14.91 -47.75 -1.83
C TYR A 621 -14.44 -49.06 -2.49
N LYS A 622 -13.16 -49.43 -2.32
CA LYS A 622 -12.55 -50.63 -2.96
C LYS A 622 -12.59 -51.88 -2.10
N SER A 623 -12.86 -51.76 -0.80
CA SER A 623 -13.07 -52.92 0.09
C SER A 623 -14.30 -53.78 -0.30
N SER A 624 -15.22 -53.22 -1.11
CA SER A 624 -16.40 -53.94 -1.62
C SER A 624 -16.19 -54.62 -2.98
N SER A 625 -15.01 -54.49 -3.60
CA SER A 625 -14.70 -55.10 -4.90
C SER A 625 -13.44 -55.96 -4.78
N HIS A 626 -13.63 -57.26 -4.59
CA HIS A 626 -12.56 -58.23 -4.77
C HIS A 626 -12.09 -58.19 -6.23
N HIS A 627 -10.95 -57.54 -6.48
CA HIS A 627 -9.85 -57.91 -7.42
C HIS A 627 -8.95 -56.67 -7.65
N GLY A 628 -7.75 -56.62 -7.05
CA GLY A 628 -6.75 -55.58 -7.42
C GLY A 628 -5.81 -55.06 -6.33
N THR A 629 -4.96 -55.93 -5.75
CA THR A 629 -3.90 -55.52 -4.80
C THR A 629 -2.95 -54.46 -5.37
N GLY A 630 -2.58 -54.55 -6.65
CA GLY A 630 -1.69 -53.58 -7.31
C GLY A 630 -2.24 -52.15 -7.38
N LEU A 631 -3.57 -51.97 -7.42
CA LEU A 631 -4.18 -50.65 -7.49
C LEU A 631 -4.20 -49.94 -6.12
N PHE A 632 -4.21 -50.71 -5.01
CA PHE A 632 -4.16 -50.20 -3.64
C PHE A 632 -2.79 -49.60 -3.29
N HIS A 633 -1.71 -50.27 -3.67
CA HIS A 633 -0.36 -49.69 -3.53
C HIS A 633 -0.21 -48.39 -4.34
N ARG A 634 -0.82 -48.30 -5.53
CA ARG A 634 -0.79 -47.10 -6.37
C ARG A 634 -1.55 -45.91 -5.76
N THR A 635 -2.70 -46.14 -5.12
CA THR A 635 -3.44 -45.07 -4.42
C THR A 635 -2.72 -44.58 -3.17
N ASN A 636 -2.10 -45.48 -2.41
CA ASN A 636 -1.37 -45.10 -1.20
C ASN A 636 -0.09 -44.33 -1.52
N ALA A 637 0.62 -44.75 -2.58
CA ALA A 637 1.77 -44.01 -3.11
C ALA A 637 1.36 -42.62 -3.63
N ALA A 638 0.22 -42.49 -4.31
CA ALA A 638 -0.28 -41.20 -4.80
C ALA A 638 -0.64 -40.24 -3.64
N THR A 639 -1.34 -40.71 -2.60
CA THR A 639 -1.62 -39.88 -1.41
C THR A 639 -0.34 -39.49 -0.67
N LEU A 640 0.59 -40.43 -0.48
CA LEU A 640 1.87 -40.12 0.15
C LEU A 640 2.65 -39.07 -0.67
N GLY A 641 2.65 -39.21 -1.99
CA GLY A 641 3.21 -38.22 -2.91
C GLY A 641 2.57 -36.84 -2.78
N LEU A 642 1.23 -36.76 -2.70
CA LEU A 642 0.51 -35.50 -2.48
C LEU A 642 0.83 -34.87 -1.13
N LEU A 643 0.88 -35.64 -0.05
CA LEU A 643 1.25 -35.13 1.29
C LEU A 643 2.72 -34.69 1.35
N MET A 644 3.62 -35.40 0.67
CA MET A 644 5.03 -34.98 0.52
C MET A 644 5.16 -33.71 -0.31
N ALA A 645 4.47 -33.62 -1.45
CA ALA A 645 4.43 -32.43 -2.29
C ALA A 645 3.88 -31.23 -1.52
N GLN A 646 2.80 -31.39 -0.76
CA GLN A 646 2.25 -30.34 0.07
C GLN A 646 3.19 -29.93 1.22
N ARG A 647 3.95 -30.87 1.79
CA ARG A 647 4.97 -30.55 2.79
C ARG A 647 6.16 -29.78 2.20
N ILE A 648 6.50 -30.05 0.94
CA ILE A 648 7.50 -29.29 0.16
C ILE A 648 6.94 -27.90 -0.16
N LEU A 649 5.72 -27.79 -0.69
CA LEU A 649 5.03 -26.52 -0.99
C LEU A 649 4.97 -25.58 0.23
N ARG A 650 4.57 -26.09 1.40
CA ARG A 650 4.55 -25.31 2.66
C ARG A 650 5.92 -24.84 3.15
N ARG A 651 7.01 -25.35 2.59
CA ARG A 651 8.39 -24.87 2.84
C ARG A 651 9.05 -24.33 1.57
N TRP A 652 8.30 -24.18 0.48
CA TRP A 652 8.82 -23.72 -0.80
C TRP A 652 9.18 -22.24 -0.73
N ASN A 653 8.22 -21.43 -0.28
CA ASN A 653 8.37 -20.03 0.09
C ASN A 653 7.70 -19.82 1.47
N GLN A 654 8.31 -19.04 2.36
CA GLN A 654 7.73 -18.69 3.66
C GLN A 654 6.81 -17.48 3.54
N THR A 655 5.56 -17.74 3.22
CA THR A 655 4.47 -16.75 3.17
C THR A 655 3.96 -16.41 4.57
N GLY A 656 3.68 -15.12 4.84
CA GLY A 656 3.09 -14.61 6.08
C GLY A 656 3.89 -13.48 6.71
N GLN A 657 3.32 -12.84 7.73
CA GLN A 657 4.03 -11.80 8.50
C GLN A 657 5.06 -12.41 9.46
N LYS A 658 4.71 -13.54 10.11
CA LYS A 658 5.44 -14.01 11.30
C LYS A 658 6.76 -14.74 11.02
N PHE A 659 6.88 -15.34 9.83
CA PHE A 659 7.99 -16.24 9.49
C PHE A 659 8.63 -15.96 8.12
N ALA A 660 8.32 -14.85 7.44
CA ALA A 660 8.89 -14.53 6.13
C ALA A 660 10.44 -14.43 6.13
N ALA A 661 11.04 -13.98 7.23
CA ALA A 661 12.50 -13.96 7.39
C ALA A 661 13.14 -15.32 7.74
N GLU A 662 12.36 -16.41 7.91
CA GLU A 662 12.93 -17.75 8.13
C GLU A 662 13.46 -18.37 6.82
N PRO A 663 14.52 -19.19 6.87
CA PRO A 663 15.01 -19.90 5.68
C PRO A 663 13.97 -20.86 5.08
N ASP A 664 13.70 -20.72 3.77
CA ASP A 664 12.84 -21.59 2.98
C ASP A 664 13.63 -22.42 1.93
N ILE A 665 12.94 -23.25 1.15
CA ILE A 665 13.58 -24.06 0.10
C ILE A 665 14.01 -23.19 -1.09
N ALA A 666 13.16 -22.26 -1.57
CA ALA A 666 13.45 -21.48 -2.77
C ALA A 666 14.71 -20.62 -2.58
N HIS A 667 14.72 -19.76 -1.57
CA HIS A 667 15.81 -18.85 -1.27
C HIS A 667 17.10 -19.59 -0.85
N THR A 668 17.02 -20.74 -0.15
CA THR A 668 18.25 -21.47 0.25
C THR A 668 18.84 -22.38 -0.83
N LEU A 669 18.01 -22.96 -1.71
CA LEU A 669 18.46 -23.90 -2.74
C LEU A 669 18.79 -23.20 -4.05
N PHE A 670 17.92 -22.31 -4.53
CA PHE A 670 18.02 -21.74 -5.88
C PHE A 670 19.03 -20.60 -5.97
N SER A 671 19.18 -19.77 -4.94
CA SER A 671 20.28 -18.79 -4.84
C SER A 671 21.67 -19.42 -4.95
N ARG A 672 21.80 -20.71 -4.61
CA ARG A 672 23.05 -21.48 -4.70
C ARG A 672 23.15 -22.34 -5.96
N LYS A 673 22.05 -22.49 -6.72
CA LYS A 673 21.98 -23.30 -7.93
C LYS A 673 21.04 -22.65 -8.97
N PRO A 674 21.38 -21.47 -9.52
CA PRO A 674 20.53 -20.76 -10.49
C PRO A 674 20.17 -21.62 -11.71
N ALA A 675 21.11 -22.43 -12.20
CA ALA A 675 20.86 -23.34 -13.33
C ALA A 675 19.75 -24.39 -13.05
N VAL A 676 19.58 -24.85 -11.81
CA VAL A 676 18.50 -25.79 -11.45
C VAL A 676 17.17 -25.06 -11.39
N MET A 677 17.16 -23.84 -10.85
CA MET A 677 15.97 -22.97 -10.82
C MET A 677 15.46 -22.71 -12.25
N TRP A 678 16.32 -22.21 -13.14
CA TRP A 678 15.95 -21.91 -14.52
C TRP A 678 15.59 -23.15 -15.33
N ALA A 679 16.18 -24.32 -15.05
CA ALA A 679 15.75 -25.57 -15.67
C ALA A 679 14.32 -25.97 -15.26
N LEU A 680 13.95 -25.76 -13.99
CA LEU A 680 12.58 -25.98 -13.51
C LEU A 680 11.60 -24.95 -14.09
N VAL A 681 11.96 -23.65 -14.10
CA VAL A 681 11.13 -22.59 -14.71
C VAL A 681 10.89 -22.86 -16.20
N ALA A 682 11.94 -23.19 -16.96
CA ALA A 682 11.81 -23.52 -18.38
C ALA A 682 10.94 -24.78 -18.59
N LEU A 683 11.08 -25.81 -17.72
CA LEU A 683 10.23 -26.99 -17.76
C LEU A 683 8.76 -26.65 -17.52
N THR A 684 8.44 -25.81 -16.53
CA THR A 684 7.07 -25.34 -16.28
C THR A 684 6.50 -24.60 -17.48
N TYR A 685 7.22 -23.63 -18.05
CA TYR A 685 6.75 -22.88 -19.22
C TYR A 685 6.57 -23.80 -20.45
N MET A 686 7.40 -24.82 -20.61
CA MET A 686 7.23 -25.84 -21.65
C MET A 686 6.01 -26.74 -21.41
N ASP A 687 5.73 -27.14 -20.17
CA ASP A 687 4.60 -27.99 -19.81
C ASP A 687 3.26 -27.25 -19.92
N SER A 688 3.16 -26.03 -19.36
CA SER A 688 1.98 -25.16 -19.53
C SER A 688 1.74 -24.85 -21.01
N GLY A 689 2.81 -24.60 -21.79
CA GLY A 689 2.73 -24.43 -23.25
C GLY A 689 2.25 -25.68 -24.00
N TYR A 690 2.67 -26.87 -23.56
CA TYR A 690 2.23 -28.14 -24.13
C TYR A 690 0.76 -28.46 -23.83
N HIS A 691 0.30 -28.21 -22.60
CA HIS A 691 -1.12 -28.33 -22.25
C HIS A 691 -1.99 -27.32 -23.00
N PHE A 692 -1.51 -26.07 -23.15
CA PHE A 692 -2.17 -25.05 -23.98
C PHE A 692 -2.31 -25.47 -25.46
N LEU A 693 -1.25 -26.07 -26.01
CA LEU A 693 -1.24 -26.61 -27.38
C LEU A 693 -2.27 -27.74 -27.57
N GLN A 694 -2.50 -28.58 -26.56
CA GLN A 694 -3.52 -29.64 -26.63
C GLN A 694 -4.95 -29.08 -26.71
N GLY A 695 -5.20 -27.93 -26.08
CA GLY A 695 -6.46 -27.22 -26.23
C GLY A 695 -6.67 -26.68 -27.65
N LEU A 696 -5.67 -26.01 -28.23
CA LEU A 696 -5.93 -25.23 -29.45
C LEU A 696 -6.34 -26.10 -30.67
N PRO A 697 -7.37 -25.67 -31.43
CA PRO A 697 -7.89 -26.45 -32.56
C PRO A 697 -6.82 -26.66 -33.63
N ALA A 698 -6.94 -27.76 -34.39
CA ALA A 698 -5.86 -28.32 -35.22
C ALA A 698 -5.37 -27.48 -36.42
N ALA A 699 -5.83 -26.23 -36.54
CA ALA A 699 -5.32 -25.27 -37.52
C ALA A 699 -3.85 -24.92 -37.26
N VAL A 700 -3.12 -24.55 -38.32
CA VAL A 700 -1.68 -24.25 -38.25
C VAL A 700 -1.40 -22.97 -37.46
N LEU A 701 -2.22 -21.92 -37.63
CA LEU A 701 -1.96 -20.61 -37.04
C LEU A 701 -2.04 -20.59 -35.49
N PRO A 702 -3.07 -21.20 -34.83
CA PRO A 702 -3.07 -21.32 -33.37
C PRO A 702 -1.91 -22.15 -32.82
N ARG A 703 -1.51 -23.22 -33.53
CA ARG A 703 -0.42 -24.10 -33.09
C ARG A 703 0.96 -23.45 -33.17
N LEU A 704 1.19 -22.53 -34.11
CA LEU A 704 2.40 -21.71 -34.12
C LEU A 704 2.42 -20.74 -32.93
N GLY A 705 1.29 -20.11 -32.60
CA GLY A 705 1.17 -19.22 -31.43
C GLY A 705 1.47 -19.92 -30.09
N ALA A 706 1.13 -21.21 -29.97
CA ALA A 706 1.32 -22.00 -28.75
C ALA A 706 2.80 -22.25 -28.37
N PHE A 707 3.75 -22.19 -29.31
CA PHE A 707 5.18 -22.23 -29.01
C PHE A 707 5.78 -20.83 -28.80
N VAL A 708 5.25 -19.83 -29.50
CA VAL A 708 5.71 -18.44 -29.42
C VAL A 708 5.34 -17.81 -28.07
N LEU A 709 4.13 -18.05 -27.56
CA LEU A 709 3.65 -17.43 -26.32
C LEU A 709 4.47 -17.83 -25.07
N PRO A 710 4.72 -19.12 -24.77
CA PRO A 710 5.57 -19.50 -23.63
C PRO A 710 7.02 -19.03 -23.79
N ALA A 711 7.54 -18.99 -25.02
CA ALA A 711 8.88 -18.46 -25.29
C ALA A 711 8.96 -16.94 -25.01
N LEU A 712 7.97 -16.15 -25.46
CA LEU A 712 7.88 -14.72 -25.16
C LEU A 712 7.71 -14.46 -23.67
N ALA A 713 6.87 -15.24 -22.98
CA ALA A 713 6.65 -15.11 -21.55
C ALA A 713 7.91 -15.48 -20.75
N LEU A 714 8.64 -16.52 -21.15
CA LEU A 714 9.92 -16.91 -20.54
C LEU A 714 11.00 -15.85 -20.77
N VAL A 715 11.10 -15.28 -21.96
CA VAL A 715 12.02 -14.16 -22.27
C VAL A 715 11.66 -12.91 -21.47
N PHE A 716 10.36 -12.59 -21.33
CA PHE A 716 9.90 -11.51 -20.45
C PHE A 716 10.30 -11.77 -18.99
N LYS A 717 10.10 -12.98 -18.45
CA LYS A 717 10.52 -13.35 -17.09
C LYS A 717 12.04 -13.23 -16.91
N MET A 718 12.82 -13.60 -17.92
CA MET A 718 14.29 -13.43 -17.93
C MET A 718 14.69 -11.96 -17.93
N ASN A 719 14.12 -11.13 -18.80
CA ASN A 719 14.35 -9.67 -18.83
C ASN A 719 13.92 -8.99 -17.52
N PHE A 720 12.82 -9.43 -16.92
CA PHE A 720 12.40 -8.96 -15.60
C PHE A 720 13.45 -9.31 -14.53
N VAL A 721 13.89 -10.57 -14.44
CA VAL A 721 14.92 -10.99 -13.47
C VAL A 721 16.28 -10.36 -13.75
N ALA A 722 16.64 -10.02 -14.99
CA ALA A 722 17.88 -9.32 -15.30
C ALA A 722 17.91 -7.88 -14.77
N ASN A 723 16.75 -7.23 -14.72
CA ASN A 723 16.61 -5.89 -14.15
C ASN A 723 16.42 -5.95 -12.63
N ASP A 724 15.64 -6.92 -12.12
CA ASP A 724 15.23 -6.93 -10.71
C ASP A 724 16.06 -7.85 -9.77
N SER A 725 16.67 -8.92 -10.29
CA SER A 725 17.46 -9.86 -9.49
C SER A 725 18.57 -10.52 -10.32
N PRO A 726 19.50 -9.73 -10.90
CA PRO A 726 20.55 -10.24 -11.80
C PRO A 726 21.45 -11.31 -11.16
N GLU A 727 21.54 -11.36 -9.83
CA GLU A 727 22.21 -12.45 -9.08
C GLU A 727 21.60 -13.84 -9.35
N LEU A 728 20.32 -13.93 -9.73
CA LEU A 728 19.65 -15.17 -10.11
C LEU A 728 19.95 -15.60 -11.56
N LEU A 729 20.65 -14.78 -12.34
CA LEU A 729 21.13 -15.09 -13.69
C LEU A 729 22.66 -15.29 -13.73
N ALA A 730 23.38 -14.82 -12.72
CA ALA A 730 24.82 -15.02 -12.58
C ALA A 730 25.22 -16.50 -12.72
N ASP A 731 26.37 -16.74 -13.36
CA ASP A 731 26.94 -18.06 -13.66
C ASP A 731 26.07 -19.03 -14.49
N SER A 732 24.93 -18.58 -15.04
CA SER A 732 24.07 -19.40 -15.92
C SER A 732 24.43 -19.26 -17.41
N ILE A 733 24.12 -20.27 -18.23
CA ILE A 733 24.22 -20.18 -19.71
C ILE A 733 23.31 -19.06 -20.25
N LEU A 734 22.20 -18.80 -19.55
CA LEU A 734 21.20 -17.79 -19.92
C LEU A 734 21.76 -16.36 -19.88
N SER A 735 22.69 -16.06 -18.97
CA SER A 735 23.35 -14.74 -18.91
C SER A 735 23.93 -14.30 -20.27
N ARG A 736 24.54 -15.21 -21.03
CA ARG A 736 25.12 -14.93 -22.36
C ARG A 736 24.07 -14.70 -23.45
N LEU A 737 22.89 -15.33 -23.33
CA LEU A 737 21.76 -15.08 -24.23
C LEU A 737 21.16 -13.70 -23.95
N MET A 738 21.18 -13.26 -22.69
CA MET A 738 20.72 -11.93 -22.27
C MET A 738 21.70 -10.81 -22.62
N GLU A 739 23.00 -11.06 -22.60
CA GLU A 739 24.01 -10.11 -23.10
C GLU A 739 23.81 -9.76 -24.59
N ALA A 740 23.25 -10.68 -25.37
CA ALA A 740 22.91 -10.49 -26.78
C ALA A 740 21.49 -9.94 -27.04
N TRP A 741 20.67 -9.74 -25.98
CA TRP A 741 19.31 -9.24 -26.11
C TRP A 741 19.26 -7.70 -26.15
N PRO A 742 18.38 -7.06 -26.95
CA PRO A 742 18.28 -5.60 -27.00
C PRO A 742 17.83 -5.02 -25.65
N LYS A 743 18.66 -4.16 -25.05
CA LYS A 743 18.42 -3.56 -23.73
C LYS A 743 17.40 -2.42 -23.73
N ASP A 744 17.12 -1.87 -24.91
CA ASP A 744 16.22 -0.71 -25.08
C ASP A 744 14.72 -1.11 -25.12
N LEU A 745 14.41 -2.42 -25.04
CA LEU A 745 13.04 -2.94 -25.04
C LEU A 745 12.39 -2.84 -23.65
N SER A 746 11.60 -1.78 -23.44
CA SER A 746 10.79 -1.58 -22.23
C SER A 746 10.04 -2.85 -21.79
N LEU A 747 10.20 -3.24 -20.52
CA LEU A 747 9.50 -4.38 -19.92
C LEU A 747 7.98 -4.24 -19.99
N VAL A 748 7.44 -3.02 -19.89
CA VAL A 748 6.00 -2.76 -20.02
C VAL A 748 5.49 -3.16 -21.41
N TRP A 749 6.29 -2.92 -22.46
CA TRP A 749 5.96 -3.37 -23.82
C TRP A 749 6.01 -4.89 -23.96
N GLN A 750 7.01 -5.54 -23.35
CA GLN A 750 7.12 -7.00 -23.34
C GLN A 750 5.93 -7.66 -22.62
N ALA A 751 5.56 -7.13 -21.44
CA ALA A 751 4.39 -7.57 -20.69
C ALA A 751 3.09 -7.39 -21.50
N ARG A 752 2.86 -6.19 -22.06
CA ARG A 752 1.69 -5.90 -22.92
C ARG A 752 1.59 -6.85 -24.11
N LEU A 753 2.71 -7.22 -24.73
CA LEU A 753 2.74 -8.19 -25.82
C LEU A 753 2.33 -9.59 -25.36
N VAL A 754 2.88 -10.08 -24.24
CA VAL A 754 2.52 -11.39 -23.66
C VAL A 754 1.03 -11.44 -23.30
N PHE A 755 0.51 -10.43 -22.60
CA PHE A 755 -0.90 -10.36 -22.24
C PHE A 755 -1.83 -10.21 -23.46
N ALA A 756 -1.47 -9.42 -24.47
CA ALA A 756 -2.24 -9.33 -25.71
C ALA A 756 -2.31 -10.68 -26.44
N CYS A 757 -1.20 -11.42 -26.53
CA CYS A 757 -1.18 -12.76 -27.10
C CYS A 757 -2.03 -13.76 -26.30
N LEU A 758 -1.97 -13.74 -24.97
CA LEU A 758 -2.84 -14.50 -24.07
C LEU A 758 -4.32 -14.21 -24.33
N THR A 759 -4.71 -12.92 -24.38
CA THR A 759 -6.08 -12.49 -24.64
C THR A 759 -6.57 -12.96 -26.01
N CYS A 760 -5.75 -12.80 -27.07
CA CYS A 760 -6.10 -13.26 -28.41
C CYS A 760 -6.33 -14.78 -28.46
N CYS A 761 -5.43 -15.57 -27.87
CA CYS A 761 -5.59 -17.03 -27.84
C CYS A 761 -6.82 -17.46 -27.03
N SER A 762 -7.13 -16.74 -25.95
CA SER A 762 -8.33 -16.96 -25.12
C SER A 762 -9.63 -16.66 -25.88
N LEU A 763 -9.67 -15.55 -26.61
CA LEU A 763 -10.80 -15.19 -27.47
C LEU A 763 -10.99 -16.22 -28.60
N VAL A 764 -9.89 -16.70 -29.22
CA VAL A 764 -9.92 -17.78 -30.21
C VAL A 764 -10.47 -19.09 -29.61
N ALA A 765 -10.05 -19.45 -28.39
CA ALA A 765 -10.59 -20.60 -27.67
C ALA A 765 -12.10 -20.47 -27.38
N ILE A 766 -12.55 -19.32 -26.89
CA ILE A 766 -13.96 -19.03 -26.59
C ILE A 766 -14.81 -19.05 -27.86
N PHE A 767 -14.33 -18.43 -28.95
CA PHE A 767 -15.03 -18.39 -30.24
C PHE A 767 -15.20 -19.80 -30.84
N ASN A 768 -14.14 -20.61 -30.82
CA ASN A 768 -14.20 -21.99 -31.29
C ASN A 768 -15.10 -22.89 -30.41
N ARG A 769 -15.22 -22.60 -29.11
CA ARG A 769 -16.19 -23.26 -28.21
C ARG A 769 -17.64 -22.91 -28.56
N GLY A 770 -17.90 -21.71 -29.08
CA GLY A 770 -19.19 -21.32 -29.65
C GLY A 770 -19.59 -22.22 -30.83
N ASN A 771 -18.66 -22.47 -31.75
CA ASN A 771 -18.88 -23.35 -32.90
C ASN A 771 -18.97 -24.84 -32.51
N SER A 772 -18.13 -25.33 -31.60
CA SER A 772 -18.11 -26.78 -31.27
C SER A 772 -19.36 -27.27 -30.53
N LYS A 773 -20.09 -26.38 -29.83
CA LYS A 773 -21.42 -26.67 -29.25
C LYS A 773 -22.47 -27.08 -30.29
N ILE A 774 -22.30 -26.70 -31.56
CA ILE A 774 -23.16 -27.11 -32.68
C ILE A 774 -22.90 -28.59 -33.06
N THR A 775 -21.75 -29.16 -32.66
CA THR A 775 -21.25 -30.48 -33.10
C THR A 775 -21.09 -31.53 -31.99
N GLY A 776 -21.55 -31.26 -30.76
CA GLY A 776 -21.78 -32.30 -29.75
C GLY A 776 -20.57 -32.87 -28.99
N GLY A 777 -19.41 -32.18 -28.99
CA GLY A 777 -18.23 -32.59 -28.20
C GLY A 777 -18.39 -32.34 -26.68
N LYS A 778 -17.85 -33.24 -25.85
CA LYS A 778 -17.80 -33.06 -24.37
C LYS A 778 -16.73 -32.05 -23.95
N SER A 779 -16.91 -31.45 -22.76
CA SER A 779 -16.13 -30.30 -22.30
C SER A 779 -15.21 -30.60 -21.11
N GLU A 780 -13.91 -30.77 -21.36
CA GLU A 780 -12.84 -30.73 -20.32
C GLU A 780 -12.06 -29.39 -20.37
N PHE A 781 -12.03 -28.75 -21.55
CA PHE A 781 -11.37 -27.50 -21.95
C PHE A 781 -11.34 -26.29 -20.99
N ALA A 782 -12.29 -26.21 -20.05
CA ALA A 782 -12.52 -24.97 -19.28
C ALA A 782 -11.66 -24.85 -18.02
N PHE A 783 -11.12 -25.96 -17.51
CA PHE A 783 -10.19 -25.96 -16.38
C PHE A 783 -8.75 -25.72 -16.85
N GLU A 784 -8.30 -26.47 -17.86
CA GLU A 784 -6.93 -26.36 -18.41
C GLU A 784 -6.57 -24.93 -18.87
N LEU A 785 -7.52 -24.19 -19.43
CA LEU A 785 -7.30 -22.80 -19.86
C LEU A 785 -7.29 -21.80 -18.70
N ALA A 786 -7.88 -22.13 -17.55
CA ALA A 786 -7.79 -21.34 -16.33
C ALA A 786 -6.45 -21.60 -15.61
N ASP A 787 -6.04 -22.86 -15.51
CA ASP A 787 -4.75 -23.25 -14.92
C ASP A 787 -3.58 -22.63 -15.72
N VAL A 788 -3.60 -22.72 -17.06
CA VAL A 788 -2.59 -22.06 -17.92
C VAL A 788 -2.61 -20.53 -17.81
N HIS A 789 -3.77 -19.90 -17.57
CA HIS A 789 -3.84 -18.45 -17.33
C HIS A 789 -3.18 -18.07 -16.01
N ILE A 790 -3.39 -18.86 -14.96
CA ILE A 790 -2.78 -18.64 -13.65
C ILE A 790 -1.26 -18.85 -13.73
N ASP A 791 -0.81 -19.94 -14.35
CA ASP A 791 0.62 -20.25 -14.51
C ASP A 791 1.39 -19.25 -15.39
N LEU A 792 0.74 -18.60 -16.36
CA LEU A 792 1.35 -17.55 -17.20
C LEU A 792 1.16 -16.13 -16.65
N ALA A 793 0.32 -15.94 -15.63
CA ALA A 793 0.15 -14.67 -14.94
C ALA A 793 1.05 -14.54 -13.67
N CYS A 794 1.57 -15.67 -13.16
CA CYS A 794 2.48 -15.73 -12.01
C CYS A 794 3.99 -15.72 -12.36
#